data_AF-A0A9D7XH74-F1
#
_entry.id   AF-A0A9D7XH74-F1
#
_cell.length_a   1.000
_cell.length_b   1.000
_cell.length_c   1.000
_cell.angle_alpha   90.00
_cell.angle_beta   90.00
_cell.angle_gamma   90.00
#
_symmetry.space_group_name_H-M   'P 1'
#
loop_
_entity.id
_entity.type
_entity.pdbx_description
1 polymer ?
#
loop_
_entity_poly.entity_id
_entity_poly.type
_entity_poly.pdbx_seq_one_letter_code
_entity_poly.pdbx_strand_id
1 'polypeptide(L)'
;MRLKFGFLIWVLTCSALLAQNYTVNSSNDIDDGVCDGVHCSLREAINASEADGGPSTITFNIPGAGPHNILPGGPYPTVNQNDLTIIGETQPGGPGSVIIFFSNRVFGGVPFWTILGNQFSVSGLGFSTMNYADPNDHILVFGDAAKDAANARIYNCIVNGDNFTVPVTVASSVLVNQSSNFTLKKSIFGSDYTLSSITATKAAVNIDPLQGSKNVTIDSNIFVNTNNAISSSGGICSITNNIFGAVDTSKNNIFFAPTSGIELLGGGPHTINDNFFIFQKTFAIRSNNLNQDLNIFRNRFNQVTSDIILNGNTNATYNIARNYGRDGLTFISLNLQNAYTLNLERNDIKNYNSFYLNNLEPGILKARYIDNLIQCINNNVVSLNGSNFPAPGNPTITSVNRDQIVGTGNPSDSIVVYANRRTGCPNANCQGGFELGRTQANNLGNWTLNVAYPNQHSISAYQFKSNTAATPSIYSEFSNCYKCTQPIKSTFSQTICKGQSILFRGKLYNEANPKDSFNVTGDGVSICDSVFVVNIQFQNGIRQMIDVPICFNDTTRIGGKEISKLNPIDSITNLKNVFGCDSIVVLNGIERGLSTYTKTICSNASETIGGTVFDKNNPKGTAILKGQSAFGCDSVVFVDLTIKNFTVFDLKRAMCPNTQLTIGTEVFDAARPSGSVTLMGASSTGCDSIVNVTLNYPNNTALVKLDLCPEDSIFIGGSKGRYFSARNPIDTLTLTNGSSFGCDSIIFVNLNILKNGTGVYKADICRRDTLVLQGETFSSGRTTGILKVANGSTNGCDSIVQVDLTVIPDANGQLDTTLCENDTLRLFGEDFFKAKPSGPIRIIKGSSRLCDSFLLVNATFVKESFGNFSTTICKKDSIKIQNVTFSANKTSGTLIVKKGSANGCDSTVTVNINIAPSITAQFTKENLDCNVPNTGRIVVNNISGGIGPFNVSIDNQTNLPFTPDLDLANLSFGSHRVKIIDQFGCDTTYTLNIDTVSTLQLVLPNDVTIDKGASVLIKPSTNFVPTVITWTPVANLSCTDCLEPTAKPDVTTNYLLTLEDANGCTVSDNMNITVRVEEADVYIPTVFSPNGDNINDIFEVVFHFPDKTKINVFQIFDRWGNQLYEKVNGTIGEKIGWNGEFKGKKVNPGVYIYAIQYEAINEEPKWRKGGITLLR
;
A
#
# COMPACT_ATOMS: atom_id res chain seq x y z
N MET A 1 82.27 21.24 27.51
CA MET A 1 83.41 22.05 27.01
C MET A 1 82.88 23.03 25.97
N ARG A 2 82.97 24.33 26.29
CA ARG A 2 82.94 25.58 25.48
C ARG A 2 82.02 25.77 24.25
N LEU A 3 81.29 26.89 24.33
CA LEU A 3 80.65 27.71 23.28
C LEU A 3 81.57 28.06 22.08
N LYS A 4 81.00 28.28 20.87
CA LYS A 4 80.69 29.62 20.30
C LYS A 4 80.25 29.59 18.81
N PHE A 5 79.13 30.28 18.56
CA PHE A 5 78.80 31.26 17.50
C PHE A 5 78.86 30.94 15.99
N GLY A 6 77.72 31.19 15.34
CA GLY A 6 77.56 31.40 13.90
C GLY A 6 76.11 31.74 13.53
N PHE A 7 75.64 32.93 13.91
CA PHE A 7 74.34 33.52 13.53
C PHE A 7 74.54 34.26 12.20
N LEU A 8 73.89 33.85 11.11
CA LEU A 8 73.56 34.73 9.98
C LEU A 8 72.43 34.13 9.11
N ILE A 9 71.22 34.65 9.33
CA ILE A 9 70.16 35.00 8.36
C ILE A 9 70.03 34.07 7.15
N TRP A 10 68.92 33.31 7.10
CA TRP A 10 68.03 33.04 5.96
C TRP A 10 66.92 32.11 6.47
N VAL A 11 66.08 32.60 7.40
CA VAL A 11 64.77 31.97 7.62
C VAL A 11 63.81 32.72 6.72
N LEU A 12 63.71 32.24 5.48
CA LEU A 12 62.55 32.49 4.64
C LEU A 12 61.33 32.15 5.48
N THR A 13 60.38 33.09 5.44
CA THR A 13 58.97 32.91 5.76
C THR A 13 58.52 31.46 5.59
N CYS A 14 58.46 30.72 6.69
CA CYS A 14 57.57 29.58 6.80
C CYS A 14 56.17 30.20 6.92
N SER A 15 55.67 30.70 5.80
CA SER A 15 54.27 31.01 5.64
C SER A 15 53.56 29.69 5.84
N ALA A 16 52.89 29.52 6.98
CA ALA A 16 51.77 28.59 7.00
C ALA A 16 50.92 28.98 5.79
N LEU A 17 50.86 28.12 4.77
CA LEU A 17 49.98 28.34 3.61
C LEU A 17 48.58 28.42 4.19
N LEU A 18 48.11 29.65 4.38
CA LEU A 18 46.77 29.95 4.84
C LEU A 18 45.83 29.42 3.76
N ALA A 19 44.74 28.78 4.19
CA ALA A 19 43.76 28.29 3.25
C ALA A 19 43.22 29.47 2.42
N GLN A 20 43.39 29.41 1.11
CA GLN A 20 42.96 30.49 0.22
C GLN A 20 41.48 30.34 -0.12
N ASN A 21 40.77 31.46 -0.23
CA ASN A 21 39.35 31.47 -0.58
C ASN A 21 39.15 32.16 -1.92
N TYR A 22 38.50 31.46 -2.84
CA TYR A 22 38.08 31.98 -4.14
C TYR A 22 36.55 32.08 -4.15
N THR A 23 36.03 33.10 -4.84
CA THR A 23 34.58 33.29 -4.96
C THR A 23 34.22 33.43 -6.42
N VAL A 24 33.58 32.40 -6.98
CA VAL A 24 32.98 32.44 -8.31
C VAL A 24 31.83 33.43 -8.29
N ASN A 25 31.95 34.52 -9.04
CA ASN A 25 30.96 35.60 -9.09
C ASN A 25 30.36 35.78 -10.50
N SER A 26 30.80 34.98 -11.46
CA SER A 26 30.32 35.01 -12.85
C SER A 26 29.90 33.61 -13.31
N SER A 27 28.76 33.54 -14.01
CA SER A 27 28.31 32.32 -14.70
C SER A 27 28.94 32.14 -16.09
N ASN A 28 29.70 33.14 -16.56
CA ASN A 28 30.37 33.12 -17.85
C ASN A 28 31.74 32.45 -17.72
N ASP A 29 31.93 31.24 -18.27
CA ASP A 29 33.16 30.44 -18.17
C ASP A 29 34.22 30.87 -19.20
N ILE A 30 34.53 32.18 -19.23
CA ILE A 30 35.23 32.82 -20.36
C ILE A 30 36.76 32.70 -20.30
N ASP A 31 37.33 32.60 -19.10
CA ASP A 31 38.76 32.60 -18.78
C ASP A 31 39.51 33.87 -19.22
N ASP A 32 39.33 34.96 -18.48
CA ASP A 32 40.15 36.18 -18.64
C ASP A 32 41.54 36.08 -17.96
N GLY A 33 41.82 34.93 -17.32
CA GLY A 33 43.08 34.61 -16.68
C GLY A 33 43.24 35.12 -15.25
N VAL A 34 42.25 35.81 -14.67
CA VAL A 34 42.31 36.33 -13.29
C VAL A 34 40.98 36.13 -12.57
N CYS A 35 40.97 35.45 -11.42
CA CYS A 35 39.80 35.41 -10.54
C CYS A 35 39.82 36.62 -9.60
N ASP A 36 39.04 37.66 -9.90
CA ASP A 36 38.92 38.86 -9.06
C ASP A 36 37.46 39.27 -8.77
N GLY A 37 37.28 40.44 -8.13
CA GLY A 37 35.97 40.96 -7.78
C GLY A 37 35.16 41.51 -8.97
N VAL A 38 35.77 41.66 -10.14
CA VAL A 38 35.13 42.11 -11.40
C VAL A 38 34.59 40.90 -12.15
N HIS A 39 35.43 39.88 -12.32
CA HIS A 39 35.06 38.62 -12.96
C HIS A 39 35.86 37.48 -12.33
N CYS A 40 35.15 36.44 -11.91
CA CYS A 40 35.73 35.17 -11.52
C CYS A 40 34.77 34.04 -11.92
N SER A 41 35.15 33.32 -12.97
CA SER A 41 34.56 32.06 -13.40
C SER A 41 35.12 30.89 -12.57
N LEU A 42 34.44 29.74 -12.60
CA LEU A 42 34.95 28.54 -11.91
C LEU A 42 36.30 28.09 -12.48
N ARG A 43 36.52 28.25 -13.79
CA ARG A 43 37.80 27.92 -14.43
C ARG A 43 38.94 28.78 -13.90
N GLU A 44 38.72 30.09 -13.81
CA GLU A 44 39.68 31.04 -13.24
C GLU A 44 39.96 30.72 -11.76
N ALA A 45 38.94 30.38 -10.98
CA ALA A 45 39.10 30.00 -9.57
C ALA A 45 39.93 28.72 -9.40
N ILE A 46 39.71 27.69 -10.24
CA ILE A 46 40.51 26.45 -10.23
C ILE A 46 41.96 26.74 -10.66
N ASN A 47 42.16 27.47 -11.74
CA ASN A 47 43.50 27.84 -12.21
C ASN A 47 44.27 28.62 -11.13
N ALA A 48 43.59 29.54 -10.43
CA ALA A 48 44.18 30.33 -9.36
C ALA A 48 44.49 29.50 -8.10
N SER A 49 43.64 28.50 -7.76
CA SER A 49 43.92 27.58 -6.65
C SER A 49 45.14 26.71 -6.94
N GLU A 50 45.20 26.12 -8.14
CA GLU A 50 46.34 25.32 -8.59
C GLU A 50 47.65 26.12 -8.59
N ALA A 51 47.60 27.43 -8.82
CA ALA A 51 48.77 28.31 -8.85
C ALA A 51 49.38 28.64 -7.46
N ASP A 52 48.60 28.88 -6.40
CA ASP A 52 49.14 29.11 -5.04
C ASP A 52 49.45 27.77 -4.32
N GLY A 53 48.76 26.68 -4.71
CA GLY A 53 49.12 25.29 -4.39
C GLY A 53 48.91 24.84 -2.94
N GLY A 54 48.66 25.76 -2.01
CA GLY A 54 48.21 25.47 -0.65
C GLY A 54 46.72 25.09 -0.60
N PRO A 55 46.21 24.59 0.55
CA PRO A 55 44.80 24.27 0.72
C PRO A 55 43.88 25.41 0.27
N SER A 56 42.79 25.10 -0.42
CA SER A 56 41.95 26.11 -1.07
C SER A 56 40.47 25.79 -0.94
N THR A 57 39.64 26.82 -0.77
CA THR A 57 38.17 26.72 -0.81
C THR A 57 37.60 27.61 -1.91
N ILE A 58 36.81 27.03 -2.81
CA ILE A 58 36.07 27.74 -3.84
C ILE A 58 34.60 27.81 -3.42
N THR A 59 34.07 29.03 -3.38
CA THR A 59 32.68 29.35 -3.05
C THR A 59 32.00 30.05 -4.23
N PHE A 60 30.67 30.17 -4.19
CA PHE A 60 29.86 30.78 -5.24
C PHE A 60 29.08 31.97 -4.67
N ASN A 61 29.10 33.09 -5.39
CA ASN A 61 28.32 34.29 -5.12
C ASN A 61 28.01 35.03 -6.42
N ILE A 62 27.44 34.30 -7.39
CA ILE A 62 26.98 34.85 -8.66
C ILE A 62 25.77 35.77 -8.39
N PRO A 63 25.68 36.97 -8.98
CA PRO A 63 24.58 37.90 -8.72
C PRO A 63 23.19 37.28 -8.93
N GLY A 64 22.37 37.29 -7.87
CA GLY A 64 21.00 36.77 -7.87
C GLY A 64 20.85 35.42 -7.15
N ALA A 65 19.64 35.13 -6.68
CA ALA A 65 19.34 33.93 -5.88
C ALA A 65 18.98 32.68 -6.70
N GLY A 66 18.91 32.81 -8.04
CA GLY A 66 18.34 31.79 -8.91
C GLY A 66 19.22 30.54 -9.07
N PRO A 67 18.70 29.49 -9.71
CA PRO A 67 19.57 28.51 -10.33
C PRO A 67 20.42 29.20 -11.41
N HIS A 68 21.73 28.99 -11.36
CA HIS A 68 22.69 29.54 -12.32
C HIS A 68 23.18 28.42 -13.23
N ASN A 69 22.99 28.58 -14.54
CA ASN A 69 23.54 27.68 -15.53
C ASN A 69 24.87 28.24 -16.04
N ILE A 70 25.95 27.51 -15.78
CA ILE A 70 27.28 27.74 -16.32
C ILE A 70 27.38 26.93 -17.62
N LEU A 71 27.84 27.58 -18.69
CA LEU A 71 28.11 26.96 -19.99
C LEU A 71 29.63 26.93 -20.21
N PRO A 72 30.33 25.87 -19.77
CA PRO A 72 31.78 25.78 -19.91
C PRO A 72 32.19 25.82 -21.38
N GLY A 73 33.22 26.61 -21.71
CA GLY A 73 33.79 26.65 -23.07
C GLY A 73 34.45 25.33 -23.50
N GLY A 74 34.74 24.44 -22.55
CA GLY A 74 35.30 23.11 -22.75
C GLY A 74 35.47 22.37 -21.41
N PRO A 75 36.13 21.19 -21.39
CA PRO A 75 36.49 20.48 -20.16
C PRO A 75 37.21 21.39 -19.16
N TYR A 76 36.96 21.21 -17.86
CA TYR A 76 37.66 21.93 -16.79
C TYR A 76 39.12 21.48 -16.66
N PRO A 77 40.01 22.36 -16.17
CA PRO A 77 41.41 22.00 -15.92
C PRO A 77 41.53 20.82 -14.94
N THR A 78 42.59 20.02 -15.12
CA THR A 78 42.91 18.93 -14.19
C THR A 78 43.33 19.49 -12.82
N VAL A 79 42.66 19.03 -11.77
CA VAL A 79 42.98 19.40 -10.38
C VAL A 79 44.11 18.51 -9.87
N ASN A 80 45.30 19.07 -9.67
CA ASN A 80 46.45 18.38 -9.08
C ASN A 80 46.67 18.77 -7.61
N GLN A 81 46.10 19.89 -7.18
CA GLN A 81 46.25 20.42 -5.82
C GLN A 81 45.60 19.48 -4.79
N ASN A 82 46.29 19.28 -3.66
CA ASN A 82 45.70 18.63 -2.49
C ASN A 82 44.81 19.62 -1.71
N ASP A 83 43.83 19.08 -0.97
CA ASP A 83 42.98 19.85 -0.05
C ASP A 83 42.17 20.98 -0.72
N LEU A 84 41.70 20.76 -1.95
CA LEU A 84 40.77 21.66 -2.63
C LEU A 84 39.31 21.32 -2.27
N THR A 85 38.58 22.29 -1.73
CA THR A 85 37.14 22.17 -1.41
C THR A 85 36.31 23.12 -2.27
N ILE A 86 35.27 22.62 -2.92
CA ILE A 86 34.35 23.40 -3.76
C ILE A 86 32.94 23.26 -3.21
N ILE A 87 32.30 24.38 -2.86
CA ILE A 87 31.01 24.38 -2.14
C ILE A 87 29.95 25.17 -2.91
N GLY A 88 29.19 24.49 -3.77
CA GLY A 88 28.09 25.08 -4.55
C GLY A 88 26.97 25.67 -3.70
N GLU A 89 26.71 25.11 -2.51
CA GLU A 89 25.65 25.58 -1.60
C GLU A 89 25.92 26.96 -0.98
N THR A 90 27.12 27.53 -1.19
CA THR A 90 27.42 28.90 -0.77
C THR A 90 26.75 29.96 -1.64
N GLN A 91 26.29 29.60 -2.84
CA GLN A 91 25.51 30.48 -3.70
C GLN A 91 24.27 31.00 -2.94
N PRO A 92 24.01 32.32 -2.91
CA PRO A 92 22.78 32.88 -2.35
C PRO A 92 21.53 32.15 -2.87
N GLY A 93 20.67 31.71 -1.94
CA GLY A 93 19.48 30.89 -2.26
C GLY A 93 19.73 29.37 -2.31
N GLY A 94 20.99 28.94 -2.22
CA GLY A 94 21.45 27.56 -2.34
C GLY A 94 21.65 26.71 -1.06
N PRO A 95 21.53 27.20 0.19
CA PRO A 95 21.73 26.32 1.36
C PRO A 95 20.82 25.09 1.33
N GLY A 96 21.44 23.91 1.18
CA GLY A 96 20.73 22.62 1.09
C GLY A 96 20.07 22.32 -0.25
N SER A 97 20.25 23.17 -1.28
CA SER A 97 19.71 22.99 -2.63
C SER A 97 20.82 23.08 -3.68
N VAL A 98 20.78 22.22 -4.68
CA VAL A 98 21.70 22.30 -5.83
C VAL A 98 21.16 23.33 -6.81
N ILE A 99 21.83 24.49 -6.89
CA ILE A 99 21.41 25.63 -7.73
C ILE A 99 22.49 26.10 -8.70
N ILE A 100 23.69 25.52 -8.69
CA ILE A 100 24.71 25.75 -9.72
C ILE A 100 24.67 24.55 -10.67
N PHE A 101 24.39 24.78 -11.95
CA PHE A 101 24.29 23.74 -12.96
C PHE A 101 25.28 23.97 -14.10
N PHE A 102 26.00 22.92 -14.49
CA PHE A 102 26.84 22.92 -15.68
C PHE A 102 26.08 22.34 -16.86
N SER A 103 26.25 22.91 -18.05
CA SER A 103 25.68 22.39 -19.29
C SER A 103 26.67 22.55 -20.45
N ASN A 104 27.08 21.46 -21.07
CA ASN A 104 27.85 21.48 -22.33
C ASN A 104 27.67 20.14 -23.08
N ARG A 105 27.45 20.23 -24.40
CA ARG A 105 26.75 19.21 -25.21
C ARG A 105 27.67 18.27 -26.00
N VAL A 106 29.00 18.35 -25.90
CA VAL A 106 29.94 17.37 -26.52
C VAL A 106 31.31 17.41 -25.83
N PHE A 107 31.78 16.28 -25.25
CA PHE A 107 33.13 16.17 -24.65
C PHE A 107 34.14 15.35 -25.48
N GLY A 108 33.75 14.80 -26.63
CA GLY A 108 34.69 14.38 -27.68
C GLY A 108 35.84 13.48 -27.23
N GLY A 109 35.61 12.50 -26.35
CA GLY A 109 36.61 11.52 -25.94
C GLY A 109 37.52 11.96 -24.79
N VAL A 110 37.24 13.08 -24.12
CA VAL A 110 37.96 13.52 -22.92
C VAL A 110 37.02 13.68 -21.73
N PRO A 111 37.47 13.38 -20.49
CA PRO A 111 36.69 13.67 -19.30
C PRO A 111 36.37 15.16 -19.17
N PHE A 112 35.14 15.48 -18.71
CA PHE A 112 34.75 16.86 -18.43
C PHE A 112 35.58 17.47 -17.30
N TRP A 113 35.89 16.68 -16.26
CA TRP A 113 36.72 17.13 -15.15
C TRP A 113 37.53 15.98 -14.56
N THR A 114 38.85 16.17 -14.47
CA THR A 114 39.81 15.20 -13.91
C THR A 114 40.37 15.71 -12.58
N ILE A 115 40.36 14.86 -11.55
CA ILE A 115 40.81 15.14 -10.19
C ILE A 115 41.90 14.13 -9.81
N LEU A 116 43.11 14.63 -9.57
CA LEU A 116 44.29 13.85 -9.19
C LEU A 116 44.84 14.20 -7.80
N GLY A 117 44.38 15.30 -7.20
CA GLY A 117 44.76 15.74 -5.86
C GLY A 117 44.07 14.94 -4.74
N ASN A 118 44.75 14.80 -3.60
CA ASN A 118 44.20 14.19 -2.40
C ASN A 118 43.23 15.12 -1.67
N GLN A 119 42.29 14.55 -0.91
CA GLN A 119 41.32 15.27 -0.06
C GLN A 119 40.42 16.25 -0.82
N PHE A 120 40.31 16.12 -2.15
CA PHE A 120 39.37 16.92 -2.93
C PHE A 120 37.94 16.72 -2.41
N SER A 121 37.19 17.80 -2.24
CA SER A 121 35.78 17.74 -1.82
C SER A 121 34.93 18.65 -2.69
N VAL A 122 33.80 18.13 -3.17
CA VAL A 122 32.83 18.91 -3.95
C VAL A 122 31.42 18.69 -3.44
N SER A 123 30.65 19.77 -3.31
CA SER A 123 29.24 19.73 -2.96
C SER A 123 28.38 20.75 -3.69
N GLY A 124 27.07 20.50 -3.78
CA GLY A 124 26.09 21.49 -4.22
C GLY A 124 26.09 21.78 -5.71
N LEU A 125 26.69 20.91 -6.53
CA LEU A 125 26.83 21.10 -7.97
C LEU A 125 25.90 20.18 -8.77
N GLY A 126 25.31 20.76 -9.81
CA GLY A 126 24.43 20.10 -10.77
C GLY A 126 25.13 19.96 -12.12
N PHE A 127 24.98 18.82 -12.79
CA PHE A 127 25.50 18.59 -14.14
C PHE A 127 24.32 18.19 -15.01
N SER A 128 23.79 19.10 -15.82
CA SER A 128 22.60 18.89 -16.64
C SER A 128 22.94 18.94 -18.11
N THR A 129 22.24 18.16 -18.95
CA THR A 129 22.40 18.19 -20.42
C THR A 129 23.81 17.81 -20.92
N MET A 130 24.51 16.98 -20.15
CA MET A 130 25.83 16.43 -20.51
C MET A 130 25.65 15.29 -21.52
N ASN A 131 26.33 15.36 -22.66
CA ASN A 131 26.21 14.40 -23.76
C ASN A 131 27.44 13.50 -23.84
N TYR A 132 27.20 12.19 -23.89
CA TYR A 132 28.23 11.16 -24.04
C TYR A 132 28.34 10.77 -25.52
N ALA A 133 29.30 11.37 -26.22
CA ALA A 133 29.56 11.12 -27.63
C ALA A 133 30.58 9.99 -27.84
N ASP A 134 31.43 9.70 -26.85
CA ASP A 134 32.52 8.71 -26.92
C ASP A 134 32.51 7.73 -25.72
N PRO A 135 32.96 6.47 -25.90
CA PRO A 135 33.15 5.51 -24.80
C PRO A 135 33.98 5.98 -23.61
N ASN A 136 34.88 6.94 -23.80
CA ASN A 136 35.77 7.48 -22.78
C ASN A 136 35.23 8.76 -22.12
N ASP A 137 34.01 9.19 -22.46
CA ASP A 137 33.40 10.37 -21.87
C ASP A 137 33.01 10.08 -20.41
N HIS A 138 33.58 10.85 -19.49
CA HIS A 138 33.29 10.83 -18.06
C HIS A 138 33.05 12.24 -17.54
N ILE A 139 32.07 12.45 -16.64
CA ILE A 139 31.85 13.81 -16.09
C ILE A 139 32.91 14.13 -15.03
N LEU A 140 33.05 13.26 -14.03
CA LEU A 140 34.06 13.39 -12.98
C LEU A 140 34.96 12.16 -12.98
N VAL A 141 36.27 12.35 -13.06
CA VAL A 141 37.27 11.28 -12.97
C VAL A 141 38.15 11.52 -11.76
N PHE A 142 38.27 10.52 -10.90
CA PHE A 142 39.12 10.55 -9.71
C PHE A 142 40.25 9.55 -9.83
N GLY A 143 41.47 10.08 -9.86
CA GLY A 143 42.71 9.33 -10.00
C GLY A 143 43.00 8.89 -11.44
N ASP A 144 44.22 8.42 -11.62
CA ASP A 144 44.68 7.79 -12.85
C ASP A 144 45.66 6.64 -12.55
N ALA A 145 46.31 6.07 -13.56
CA ALA A 145 47.29 4.99 -13.36
C ALA A 145 48.52 5.40 -12.51
N ALA A 146 48.83 6.69 -12.40
CA ALA A 146 50.01 7.21 -11.73
C ALA A 146 49.73 7.91 -10.39
N LYS A 147 48.53 8.46 -10.18
CA LYS A 147 48.15 9.25 -9.00
C LYS A 147 46.88 8.74 -8.34
N ASP A 148 46.99 8.53 -7.02
CA ASP A 148 45.85 8.23 -6.14
C ASP A 148 45.19 9.53 -5.69
N ALA A 149 43.94 9.76 -6.09
CA ALA A 149 43.12 10.86 -5.58
C ALA A 149 42.50 10.49 -4.23
N ALA A 150 43.32 10.24 -3.22
CA ALA A 150 42.87 9.61 -1.98
C ALA A 150 41.98 10.55 -1.15
N ASN A 151 40.99 9.98 -0.47
CA ASN A 151 40.03 10.66 0.40
C ASN A 151 39.16 11.71 -0.32
N ALA A 152 38.97 11.56 -1.63
CA ALA A 152 38.08 12.42 -2.39
C ALA A 152 36.62 12.22 -1.96
N ARG A 153 35.84 13.31 -1.92
CA ARG A 153 34.46 13.34 -1.44
C ARG A 153 33.55 14.06 -2.42
N ILE A 154 32.44 13.41 -2.76
CA ILE A 154 31.32 14.03 -3.47
C ILE A 154 30.11 14.00 -2.55
N TYR A 155 29.47 15.15 -2.37
CA TYR A 155 28.34 15.28 -1.47
C TYR A 155 27.24 16.15 -2.04
N ASN A 156 25.97 15.70 -2.01
CA ASN A 156 24.82 16.55 -2.38
C ASN A 156 24.94 17.15 -3.80
N CYS A 157 25.36 16.35 -4.78
CA CYS A 157 25.43 16.76 -6.18
C CYS A 157 24.28 16.13 -7.00
N ILE A 158 23.90 16.76 -8.10
CA ILE A 158 22.91 16.23 -9.05
C ILE A 158 23.59 16.00 -10.40
N VAL A 159 23.44 14.82 -10.99
CA VAL A 159 23.97 14.52 -12.33
C VAL A 159 22.85 13.99 -13.24
N ASN A 160 22.46 14.84 -14.19
CA ASN A 160 21.45 14.58 -15.21
C ASN A 160 22.09 14.58 -16.60
N GLY A 161 22.46 13.39 -17.10
CA GLY A 161 22.98 13.22 -18.46
C GLY A 161 21.88 13.05 -19.50
N ASP A 162 22.09 13.59 -20.70
CA ASP A 162 21.18 13.45 -21.86
C ASP A 162 21.82 12.57 -22.94
N ASN A 163 21.00 11.68 -23.52
CA ASN A 163 21.18 11.01 -24.82
C ASN A 163 22.44 10.13 -25.03
N PHE A 164 22.24 8.81 -25.18
CA PHE A 164 23.22 7.91 -25.80
C PHE A 164 22.87 7.67 -27.26
N THR A 165 23.72 8.16 -28.17
CA THR A 165 23.65 7.91 -29.63
C THR A 165 24.46 6.68 -30.06
N VAL A 166 25.28 6.12 -29.16
CA VAL A 166 26.26 5.06 -29.42
C VAL A 166 26.01 3.85 -28.49
N PRO A 167 26.26 2.60 -28.93
CA PRO A 167 26.34 1.42 -28.05
C PRO A 167 27.73 1.31 -27.39
N VAL A 168 27.82 1.45 -26.05
CA VAL A 168 29.12 1.76 -25.40
C VAL A 168 29.39 1.11 -24.05
N THR A 169 30.66 1.18 -23.62
CA THR A 169 31.29 0.19 -22.73
C THR A 169 31.91 0.73 -21.44
N VAL A 170 32.38 1.98 -21.35
CA VAL A 170 33.14 2.50 -20.17
C VAL A 170 32.52 3.76 -19.57
N ALA A 171 32.11 4.71 -20.41
CA ALA A 171 31.52 6.02 -20.09
C ALA A 171 30.59 6.05 -18.86
N SER A 172 30.76 7.09 -18.01
CA SER A 172 30.03 7.21 -16.75
C SER A 172 29.85 8.65 -16.26
N SER A 173 29.00 8.87 -15.26
CA SER A 173 28.97 10.18 -14.57
C SER A 173 30.16 10.36 -13.64
N VAL A 174 30.46 9.34 -12.84
CA VAL A 174 31.65 9.31 -11.98
C VAL A 174 32.49 8.10 -12.33
N LEU A 175 33.77 8.31 -12.58
CA LEU A 175 34.79 7.27 -12.71
C LEU A 175 35.75 7.36 -11.52
N VAL A 176 35.88 6.26 -10.79
CA VAL A 176 36.83 6.11 -9.68
C VAL A 176 37.92 5.13 -10.11
N ASN A 177 39.15 5.61 -10.27
CA ASN A 177 40.22 4.92 -10.98
C ASN A 177 41.57 5.20 -10.31
N GLN A 178 41.95 4.37 -9.33
CA GLN A 178 42.94 4.71 -8.29
C GLN A 178 42.48 5.90 -7.43
N SER A 179 41.46 5.67 -6.61
CA SER A 179 41.13 6.57 -5.50
C SER A 179 40.83 5.76 -4.23
N SER A 180 41.72 5.88 -3.24
CA SER A 180 41.58 5.22 -1.94
C SER A 180 40.71 6.04 -0.98
N ASN A 181 39.84 5.39 -0.20
CA ASN A 181 38.92 6.03 0.75
C ASN A 181 37.94 7.04 0.10
N PHE A 182 37.60 6.83 -1.17
CA PHE A 182 36.63 7.66 -1.89
C PHE A 182 35.24 7.58 -1.24
N THR A 183 34.55 8.71 -1.12
CA THR A 183 33.19 8.77 -0.57
C THR A 183 32.24 9.54 -1.50
N LEU A 184 31.12 8.90 -1.86
CA LEU A 184 30.01 9.51 -2.58
C LEU A 184 28.74 9.43 -1.73
N LYS A 185 28.18 10.58 -1.36
CA LYS A 185 27.02 10.66 -0.46
C LYS A 185 25.95 11.66 -0.88
N LYS A 186 24.68 11.32 -0.62
CA LYS A 186 23.52 12.22 -0.78
C LYS A 186 23.36 12.84 -2.17
N SER A 187 23.91 12.21 -3.19
CA SER A 187 23.84 12.70 -4.57
C SER A 187 22.73 12.01 -5.35
N ILE A 188 22.26 12.65 -6.41
CA ILE A 188 21.21 12.15 -7.30
C ILE A 188 21.81 11.97 -8.70
N PHE A 189 21.59 10.80 -9.29
CA PHE A 189 22.02 10.48 -10.65
C PHE A 189 20.83 10.02 -11.49
N GLY A 190 20.65 10.59 -12.68
CA GLY A 190 19.63 10.11 -13.61
C GLY A 190 19.33 11.03 -14.78
N SER A 191 19.00 10.47 -15.95
CA SER A 191 18.50 11.23 -17.09
C SER A 191 17.09 11.77 -16.84
N ASP A 192 16.77 12.90 -17.47
CA ASP A 192 15.51 13.64 -17.29
C ASP A 192 14.26 12.88 -17.83
N TYR A 193 13.07 13.49 -17.72
CA TYR A 193 11.78 12.95 -18.14
C TYR A 193 11.09 13.72 -19.27
N THR A 194 11.62 14.86 -19.73
CA THR A 194 10.94 15.69 -20.73
C THR A 194 11.18 15.25 -22.18
N LEU A 195 12.13 14.35 -22.42
CA LEU A 195 12.47 13.86 -23.77
C LEU A 195 11.93 12.45 -23.99
N SER A 196 11.05 12.27 -24.98
CA SER A 196 10.31 11.05 -25.31
C SER A 196 11.16 9.90 -25.90
N SER A 197 12.49 9.98 -25.82
CA SER A 197 13.41 8.96 -26.31
C SER A 197 14.69 8.99 -25.47
N ILE A 198 14.78 8.15 -24.44
CA ILE A 198 15.98 8.09 -23.60
C ILE A 198 16.51 6.65 -23.60
N THR A 199 17.58 6.46 -24.35
CA THR A 199 18.58 5.41 -24.10
C THR A 199 19.34 5.79 -22.83
N ALA A 200 19.22 4.96 -21.79
CA ALA A 200 19.73 5.21 -20.44
C ALA A 200 21.27 5.39 -20.39
N THR A 201 21.76 6.15 -19.40
CA THR A 201 23.21 6.34 -19.13
C THR A 201 23.88 5.03 -18.74
N LYS A 202 25.03 4.64 -19.33
CA LYS A 202 25.64 3.32 -19.01
C LYS A 202 25.85 3.15 -17.51
N ALA A 203 26.67 4.01 -16.90
CA ALA A 203 27.03 3.91 -15.49
C ALA A 203 26.86 5.27 -14.83
N ALA A 204 26.06 5.36 -13.76
CA ALA A 204 26.12 6.56 -12.93
C ALA A 204 27.47 6.59 -12.18
N VAL A 205 27.88 5.47 -11.59
CA VAL A 205 29.19 5.33 -10.95
C VAL A 205 29.90 4.11 -11.51
N ASN A 206 31.10 4.31 -12.04
CA ASN A 206 31.99 3.23 -12.46
C ASN A 206 33.24 3.24 -11.57
N ILE A 207 33.55 2.09 -10.98
CA ILE A 207 34.73 1.88 -10.14
C ILE A 207 35.64 0.92 -10.89
N ASP A 208 36.72 1.44 -11.46
CA ASP A 208 37.74 0.65 -12.14
C ASP A 208 38.91 0.34 -11.18
N PRO A 209 39.20 -0.94 -10.90
CA PRO A 209 40.31 -1.36 -10.07
C PRO A 209 41.50 -1.90 -10.86
N LEU A 210 41.56 -1.81 -12.20
CA LEU A 210 42.80 -2.11 -12.93
C LEU A 210 43.97 -1.22 -12.45
N GLN A 211 43.66 -0.08 -11.80
CA GLN A 211 44.59 0.81 -11.08
C GLN A 211 44.46 0.74 -9.53
N GLY A 212 43.88 -0.32 -8.96
CA GLY A 212 44.09 -0.71 -7.55
C GLY A 212 43.22 -0.09 -6.44
N SER A 213 42.14 0.62 -6.76
CA SER A 213 41.20 1.35 -5.87
C SER A 213 40.77 0.61 -4.56
N LYS A 214 40.70 1.30 -3.40
CA LYS A 214 40.39 0.70 -2.07
C LYS A 214 39.41 1.53 -1.22
N ASN A 215 38.54 0.86 -0.46
CA ASN A 215 37.60 1.47 0.51
C ASN A 215 36.67 2.53 -0.08
N VAL A 216 36.01 2.20 -1.19
CA VAL A 216 35.04 3.08 -1.83
C VAL A 216 33.71 3.00 -1.07
N THR A 217 33.20 4.14 -0.60
CA THR A 217 31.91 4.24 0.10
C THR A 217 30.88 4.97 -0.75
N ILE A 218 29.78 4.29 -1.09
CA ILE A 218 28.63 4.88 -1.79
C ILE A 218 27.44 4.79 -0.87
N ASP A 219 27.01 5.92 -0.30
CA ASP A 219 26.03 5.93 0.78
C ASP A 219 24.94 7.00 0.63
N SER A 220 23.68 6.62 0.85
CA SER A 220 22.54 7.57 0.84
C SER A 220 22.31 8.31 -0.49
N ASN A 221 22.64 7.71 -1.64
CA ASN A 221 22.43 8.31 -2.97
C ASN A 221 21.12 7.82 -3.62
N ILE A 222 20.65 8.53 -4.64
CA ILE A 222 19.46 8.18 -5.42
C ILE A 222 19.85 7.99 -6.88
N PHE A 223 19.54 6.82 -7.45
CA PHE A 223 19.80 6.47 -8.84
C PHE A 223 18.48 6.26 -9.58
N VAL A 224 18.27 7.02 -10.64
CA VAL A 224 17.00 7.12 -11.36
C VAL A 224 17.25 6.99 -12.86
N ASN A 225 16.51 6.13 -13.56
CA ASN A 225 16.60 5.99 -15.02
C ASN A 225 18.03 5.74 -15.58
N THR A 226 18.89 5.05 -14.82
CA THR A 226 20.26 4.67 -15.23
C THR A 226 20.27 3.30 -15.93
N ASN A 227 21.21 2.98 -16.80
CA ASN A 227 21.32 1.63 -17.36
C ASN A 227 21.88 0.65 -16.32
N ASN A 228 23.07 0.94 -15.80
CA ASN A 228 23.62 0.40 -14.55
C ASN A 228 23.83 1.56 -13.57
N ALA A 229 23.30 1.46 -12.36
CA ALA A 229 23.51 2.52 -11.38
C ALA A 229 24.96 2.52 -10.86
N ILE A 230 25.47 1.34 -10.51
CA ILE A 230 26.85 1.18 -10.03
C ILE A 230 27.49 -0.01 -10.76
N SER A 231 28.66 0.22 -11.34
CA SER A 231 29.52 -0.81 -11.91
C SER A 231 30.85 -0.81 -11.14
N SER A 232 31.33 -1.99 -10.76
CA SER A 232 32.65 -2.14 -10.12
C SER A 232 33.32 -3.41 -10.63
N SER A 233 34.59 -3.36 -11.03
CA SER A 233 35.34 -4.60 -11.35
C SER A 233 36.13 -5.17 -10.17
N GLY A 234 35.76 -4.80 -8.93
CA GLY A 234 36.45 -5.20 -7.70
C GLY A 234 36.92 -4.05 -6.81
N GLY A 235 37.79 -4.37 -5.85
CA GLY A 235 38.19 -3.46 -4.77
C GLY A 235 37.15 -3.36 -3.65
N ILE A 236 37.55 -3.04 -2.41
CA ILE A 236 36.63 -3.03 -1.26
C ILE A 236 35.60 -1.91 -1.42
N CYS A 237 34.33 -2.27 -1.65
CA CYS A 237 33.23 -1.31 -1.76
C CYS A 237 32.16 -1.55 -0.69
N SER A 238 31.73 -0.45 -0.06
CA SER A 238 30.58 -0.41 0.85
C SER A 238 29.48 0.40 0.20
N ILE A 239 28.41 -0.27 -0.22
CA ILE A 239 27.26 0.33 -0.91
C ILE A 239 26.05 0.25 0.03
N THR A 240 25.70 1.39 0.64
CA THR A 240 24.79 1.42 1.80
C THR A 240 23.69 2.46 1.68
N ASN A 241 22.47 2.18 2.16
CA ASN A 241 21.38 3.18 2.24
C ASN A 241 21.00 3.89 0.92
N ASN A 242 21.32 3.34 -0.25
CA ASN A 242 21.01 3.97 -1.54
C ASN A 242 19.62 3.57 -2.04
N ILE A 243 19.01 4.42 -2.86
CA ILE A 243 17.74 4.16 -3.52
C ILE A 243 17.99 4.00 -5.02
N PHE A 244 17.52 2.89 -5.58
CA PHE A 244 17.60 2.56 -7.00
C PHE A 244 16.18 2.45 -7.59
N GLY A 245 15.80 3.40 -8.44
CA GLY A 245 14.42 3.64 -8.86
C GLY A 245 13.79 4.84 -8.13
N ALA A 246 12.66 5.36 -8.65
CA ALA A 246 12.07 6.63 -8.20
C ALA A 246 10.56 6.55 -7.91
N VAL A 247 10.05 7.61 -7.27
CA VAL A 247 8.62 7.85 -7.02
C VAL A 247 8.25 9.21 -7.61
N ASP A 248 7.29 9.23 -8.54
CA ASP A 248 6.63 10.46 -9.00
C ASP A 248 5.33 10.67 -8.22
N THR A 249 5.06 11.90 -7.81
CA THR A 249 3.83 12.30 -7.11
C THR A 249 2.81 12.99 -8.03
N SER A 250 3.12 13.10 -9.33
CA SER A 250 2.38 13.96 -10.28
C SER A 250 1.71 13.26 -11.47
N LYS A 251 2.34 12.27 -12.14
CA LYS A 251 1.87 11.77 -13.47
C LYS A 251 1.35 10.33 -13.44
N ASN A 252 0.38 10.03 -12.57
CA ASN A 252 -0.51 8.86 -12.65
C ASN A 252 0.16 7.49 -12.88
N ASN A 253 1.27 7.20 -12.17
CA ASN A 253 1.93 5.90 -12.10
C ASN A 253 2.46 5.34 -13.44
N ILE A 254 3.44 6.01 -14.07
CA ILE A 254 4.33 5.36 -15.05
C ILE A 254 5.76 5.39 -14.51
N PHE A 255 6.24 4.23 -14.06
CA PHE A 255 7.55 4.03 -13.47
C PHE A 255 8.62 3.80 -14.56
N PHE A 256 9.75 4.48 -14.47
CA PHE A 256 10.95 4.11 -15.22
C PHE A 256 12.10 3.85 -14.24
N ALA A 257 12.31 2.58 -13.92
CA ALA A 257 13.46 2.13 -13.15
C ALA A 257 14.71 2.07 -14.02
N PRO A 258 15.90 2.05 -13.39
CA PRO A 258 17.10 1.60 -14.06
C PRO A 258 16.90 0.27 -14.80
N THR A 259 17.64 0.07 -15.88
CA THR A 259 17.68 -1.27 -16.52
C THR A 259 18.26 -2.29 -15.54
N SER A 260 19.27 -1.88 -14.76
CA SER A 260 19.93 -2.68 -13.74
C SER A 260 20.46 -1.83 -12.56
N GLY A 261 20.55 -2.45 -11.37
CA GLY A 261 21.06 -1.82 -10.15
C GLY A 261 22.59 -1.82 -10.05
N ILE A 262 23.14 -2.77 -9.29
CA ILE A 262 24.57 -2.91 -9.00
C ILE A 262 25.16 -4.07 -9.80
N GLU A 263 26.21 -3.82 -10.58
CA GLU A 263 26.96 -4.84 -11.31
C GLU A 263 28.42 -4.91 -10.83
N LEU A 264 28.85 -6.10 -10.37
CA LEU A 264 30.20 -6.39 -9.90
C LEU A 264 30.90 -7.35 -10.87
N LEU A 265 32.12 -7.06 -11.31
CA LEU A 265 32.78 -7.71 -12.46
C LEU A 265 34.16 -8.33 -12.17
N GLY A 266 34.68 -8.22 -10.94
CA GLY A 266 35.99 -8.75 -10.56
C GLY A 266 36.30 -8.57 -9.07
N GLY A 267 37.41 -9.14 -8.59
CA GLY A 267 37.60 -9.47 -7.17
C GLY A 267 37.68 -8.31 -6.16
N GLY A 268 36.86 -8.40 -5.11
CA GLY A 268 36.98 -7.65 -3.86
C GLY A 268 35.96 -8.16 -2.82
N PRO A 269 36.16 -7.95 -1.51
CA PRO A 269 35.09 -8.13 -0.54
C PRO A 269 34.15 -6.92 -0.63
N HIS A 270 32.90 -7.18 -0.97
CA HIS A 270 31.89 -6.14 -1.11
C HIS A 270 30.81 -6.29 -0.05
N THR A 271 30.34 -5.16 0.49
CA THR A 271 29.18 -5.12 1.38
C THR A 271 28.11 -4.25 0.74
N ILE A 272 26.94 -4.85 0.51
CA ILE A 272 25.75 -4.20 -0.04
C ILE A 272 24.68 -4.30 1.05
N ASN A 273 24.37 -3.20 1.73
CA ASN A 273 23.38 -3.24 2.80
C ASN A 273 22.39 -2.07 2.82
N ASP A 274 21.21 -2.31 3.39
CA ASP A 274 20.21 -1.28 3.65
C ASP A 274 19.78 -0.47 2.39
N ASN A 275 20.00 -0.99 1.18
CA ASN A 275 19.60 -0.34 -0.07
C ASN A 275 18.14 -0.68 -0.43
N PHE A 276 17.50 0.17 -1.22
CA PHE A 276 16.15 -0.04 -1.73
C PHE A 276 16.12 -0.06 -3.25
N PHE A 277 15.76 -1.21 -3.84
CA PHE A 277 15.64 -1.43 -5.28
C PHE A 277 14.16 -1.53 -5.67
N ILE A 278 13.74 -0.74 -6.65
CA ILE A 278 12.35 -0.67 -7.11
C ILE A 278 12.30 -0.79 -8.65
N PHE A 279 11.38 -1.63 -9.16
CA PHE A 279 11.00 -1.77 -10.58
C PHE A 279 12.10 -2.19 -11.58
N GLN A 280 13.26 -2.67 -11.11
CA GLN A 280 14.43 -2.97 -11.95
C GLN A 280 14.09 -3.94 -13.10
N LYS A 281 14.40 -3.56 -14.35
CA LYS A 281 14.01 -4.33 -15.54
C LYS A 281 14.76 -5.65 -15.70
N THR A 282 16.03 -5.71 -15.28
CA THR A 282 16.87 -6.90 -15.44
C THR A 282 17.31 -7.49 -14.11
N PHE A 283 18.07 -6.75 -13.30
CA PHE A 283 18.52 -7.21 -11.99
C PHE A 283 18.75 -6.07 -10.99
N ALA A 284 18.63 -6.37 -9.69
CA ALA A 284 19.03 -5.44 -8.64
C ALA A 284 20.52 -5.55 -8.30
N ILE A 285 21.06 -6.77 -8.16
CA ILE A 285 22.47 -7.03 -7.91
C ILE A 285 22.94 -8.14 -8.85
N ARG A 286 24.01 -7.90 -9.60
CA ARG A 286 24.73 -8.91 -10.36
C ARG A 286 26.18 -8.95 -9.93
N SER A 287 26.70 -10.15 -9.77
CA SER A 287 28.11 -10.42 -9.53
C SER A 287 28.62 -11.38 -10.59
N ASN A 288 29.72 -11.04 -11.24
CA ASN A 288 30.44 -11.85 -12.21
C ASN A 288 31.88 -12.05 -11.71
N ASN A 289 32.31 -13.29 -11.48
CA ASN A 289 33.71 -13.67 -11.19
C ASN A 289 34.37 -12.98 -9.96
N LEU A 290 33.67 -12.90 -8.83
CA LEU A 290 34.28 -12.45 -7.57
C LEU A 290 35.19 -13.53 -6.95
N ASN A 291 36.49 -13.30 -6.92
CA ASN A 291 37.44 -14.18 -6.21
C ASN A 291 37.42 -14.01 -4.66
N GLN A 292 36.41 -13.35 -4.08
CA GLN A 292 36.33 -12.99 -2.65
C GLN A 292 34.87 -12.89 -2.16
N ASP A 293 34.67 -12.75 -0.83
CA ASP A 293 33.37 -12.80 -0.15
C ASP A 293 32.41 -11.63 -0.51
N LEU A 294 31.13 -11.93 -0.63
CA LEU A 294 30.07 -10.96 -0.91
C LEU A 294 29.00 -10.99 0.17
N ASN A 295 28.76 -9.83 0.77
CA ASN A 295 27.83 -9.64 1.88
C ASN A 295 26.64 -8.78 1.45
N ILE A 296 25.43 -9.35 1.41
CA ILE A 296 24.19 -8.69 1.00
C ILE A 296 23.18 -8.73 2.16
N PHE A 297 22.98 -7.60 2.84
CA PHE A 297 22.21 -7.55 4.08
C PHE A 297 21.13 -6.46 4.14
N ARG A 298 19.94 -6.77 4.65
CA ARG A 298 18.88 -5.76 4.92
C ARG A 298 18.46 -4.92 3.71
N ASN A 299 18.70 -5.39 2.49
CA ASN A 299 18.23 -4.71 1.29
C ASN A 299 16.74 -4.98 1.07
N ARG A 300 16.06 -4.04 0.43
CA ARG A 300 14.66 -4.15 0.04
C ARG A 300 14.57 -4.21 -1.48
N PHE A 301 13.90 -5.21 -2.01
CA PHE A 301 13.65 -5.40 -3.42
C PHE A 301 12.15 -5.39 -3.65
N ASN A 302 11.68 -4.60 -4.61
CA ASN A 302 10.27 -4.49 -4.94
C ASN A 302 10.07 -4.41 -6.45
N GLN A 303 9.28 -5.33 -7.02
CA GLN A 303 8.88 -5.29 -8.44
C GLN A 303 10.08 -5.48 -9.40
N VAL A 304 11.06 -6.30 -9.00
CA VAL A 304 12.34 -6.55 -9.69
C VAL A 304 12.32 -7.90 -10.43
N THR A 305 12.82 -7.94 -11.67
CA THR A 305 12.89 -9.19 -12.46
C THR A 305 13.73 -10.26 -11.76
N SER A 306 15.00 -9.97 -11.46
CA SER A 306 15.89 -10.85 -10.70
C SER A 306 16.62 -10.07 -9.61
N ASP A 307 16.43 -10.40 -8.33
CA ASP A 307 17.03 -9.57 -7.27
C ASP A 307 18.55 -9.74 -7.23
N ILE A 308 19.03 -10.98 -7.22
CA ILE A 308 20.46 -11.30 -7.10
C ILE A 308 20.86 -12.30 -8.17
N ILE A 309 21.86 -11.98 -8.98
CA ILE A 309 22.47 -12.86 -9.96
C ILE A 309 23.95 -13.04 -9.62
N LEU A 310 24.42 -14.26 -9.38
CA LEU A 310 25.83 -14.56 -9.15
C LEU A 310 26.34 -15.51 -10.23
N ASN A 311 27.31 -15.06 -11.02
CA ASN A 311 27.95 -15.80 -12.09
C ASN A 311 29.46 -15.92 -11.82
N GLY A 312 30.09 -17.03 -12.23
CA GLY A 312 31.56 -17.14 -12.25
C GLY A 312 32.17 -18.46 -11.74
N ASN A 313 33.49 -18.48 -11.54
CA ASN A 313 34.27 -19.68 -11.19
C ASN A 313 35.10 -19.48 -9.90
N THR A 314 34.44 -19.55 -8.73
CA THR A 314 34.88 -18.80 -7.54
C THR A 314 34.73 -19.53 -6.20
N ASN A 315 35.85 -19.82 -5.52
CA ASN A 315 35.91 -20.24 -4.10
C ASN A 315 35.56 -19.07 -3.16
N ALA A 316 34.29 -18.64 -3.14
CA ALA A 316 33.83 -17.47 -2.37
C ALA A 316 32.70 -17.82 -1.39
N THR A 317 32.55 -17.00 -0.34
CA THR A 317 31.40 -17.04 0.56
C THR A 317 30.41 -15.92 0.22
N TYR A 318 29.18 -16.30 -0.10
CA TYR A 318 28.07 -15.40 -0.35
C TYR A 318 27.14 -15.41 0.87
N ASN A 319 27.11 -14.31 1.63
CA ASN A 319 26.22 -14.15 2.79
C ASN A 319 25.06 -13.23 2.41
N ILE A 320 23.86 -13.78 2.28
CA ILE A 320 22.66 -13.04 1.89
C ILE A 320 21.64 -13.18 3.02
N ALA A 321 21.48 -12.14 3.84
CA ALA A 321 20.64 -12.24 5.02
C ALA A 321 19.77 -11.01 5.32
N ARG A 322 18.61 -11.25 5.95
CA ARG A 322 17.67 -10.20 6.39
C ARG A 322 17.17 -9.30 5.26
N ASN A 323 17.25 -9.73 4.01
CA ASN A 323 16.72 -8.96 2.90
C ASN A 323 15.20 -9.16 2.79
N TYR A 324 14.53 -8.17 2.21
CA TYR A 324 13.10 -8.18 1.99
C TYR A 324 12.82 -8.12 0.49
N GLY A 325 12.24 -9.17 -0.10
CA GLY A 325 11.86 -9.20 -1.50
C GLY A 325 10.33 -9.16 -1.65
N ARG A 326 9.82 -8.34 -2.58
CA ARG A 326 8.40 -8.33 -2.95
C ARG A 326 8.20 -8.27 -4.47
N ASP A 327 7.27 -9.07 -4.99
CA ASP A 327 6.75 -9.01 -6.36
C ASP A 327 7.82 -9.17 -7.46
N GLY A 328 8.67 -10.20 -7.39
CA GLY A 328 9.73 -10.45 -8.39
C GLY A 328 9.60 -11.77 -9.15
N LEU A 329 10.47 -12.05 -10.12
CA LEU A 329 10.50 -13.38 -10.75
C LEU A 329 11.41 -14.33 -9.97
N THR A 330 12.69 -13.98 -9.84
CA THR A 330 13.70 -14.83 -9.18
C THR A 330 14.44 -14.05 -8.10
N PHE A 331 14.44 -14.54 -6.86
CA PHE A 331 15.16 -13.88 -5.76
C PHE A 331 16.67 -14.06 -5.91
N ILE A 332 17.15 -15.29 -6.14
CA ILE A 332 18.58 -15.58 -6.38
C ILE A 332 18.74 -16.46 -7.63
N SER A 333 19.65 -16.08 -8.52
CA SER A 333 20.08 -16.90 -9.66
C SER A 333 21.59 -17.14 -9.58
N LEU A 334 22.03 -18.39 -9.56
CA LEU A 334 23.42 -18.80 -9.57
C LEU A 334 23.82 -19.47 -10.88
N ASN A 335 25.03 -19.17 -11.31
CA ASN A 335 25.69 -19.75 -12.47
C ASN A 335 27.18 -19.90 -12.14
N LEU A 336 27.50 -20.84 -11.23
CA LEU A 336 28.82 -20.98 -10.62
C LEU A 336 29.51 -22.31 -11.00
N GLN A 337 30.81 -22.25 -11.26
CA GLN A 337 31.61 -23.32 -11.87
C GLN A 337 32.61 -24.02 -10.92
N ASN A 338 32.52 -23.80 -9.60
CA ASN A 338 33.53 -24.25 -8.63
C ASN A 338 32.90 -24.68 -7.29
N ALA A 339 33.70 -24.85 -6.24
CA ALA A 339 33.20 -24.93 -4.87
C ALA A 339 32.88 -23.52 -4.35
N TYR A 340 31.75 -23.33 -3.67
CA TYR A 340 31.37 -22.05 -3.06
C TYR A 340 30.50 -22.28 -1.84
N THR A 341 30.45 -21.28 -0.95
CA THR A 341 29.56 -21.29 0.23
C THR A 341 28.47 -20.26 0.06
N LEU A 342 27.21 -20.68 0.20
CA LEU A 342 26.04 -19.80 0.11
C LEU A 342 25.30 -19.85 1.45
N ASN A 343 25.29 -18.75 2.19
CA ASN A 343 24.56 -18.62 3.44
C ASN A 343 23.35 -17.71 3.24
N LEU A 344 22.15 -18.29 3.29
CA LEU A 344 20.88 -17.58 3.16
C LEU A 344 20.13 -17.57 4.49
N GLU A 345 20.04 -16.42 5.15
CA GLU A 345 19.50 -16.36 6.50
C GLU A 345 18.45 -15.25 6.70
N ARG A 346 17.30 -15.58 7.28
CA ARG A 346 16.27 -14.61 7.71
C ARG A 346 15.78 -13.64 6.63
N ASN A 347 15.81 -14.03 5.36
CA ASN A 347 15.23 -13.22 4.27
C ASN A 347 13.69 -13.36 4.28
N ASP A 348 12.96 -12.27 4.01
CA ASP A 348 11.48 -12.24 3.92
C ASP A 348 11.05 -11.98 2.47
N ILE A 349 10.62 -13.02 1.79
CA ILE A 349 10.36 -13.04 0.35
C ILE A 349 8.88 -13.24 0.10
N LYS A 350 8.26 -12.32 -0.64
CA LYS A 350 6.83 -12.33 -0.91
C LYS A 350 6.60 -12.21 -2.41
N ASN A 351 5.73 -13.04 -2.94
CA ASN A 351 5.32 -12.95 -4.32
C ASN A 351 6.45 -13.11 -5.36
N TYR A 352 7.19 -14.23 -5.28
CA TYR A 352 8.20 -14.62 -6.28
C TYR A 352 7.82 -15.91 -7.00
N ASN A 353 8.28 -16.09 -8.24
CA ASN A 353 8.15 -17.36 -8.95
C ASN A 353 9.22 -18.37 -8.49
N SER A 354 10.44 -17.91 -8.20
CA SER A 354 11.55 -18.75 -7.76
C SER A 354 12.39 -18.04 -6.70
N PHE A 355 12.79 -18.77 -5.65
CA PHE A 355 13.65 -18.24 -4.58
C PHE A 355 15.12 -18.38 -4.99
N TYR A 356 15.41 -19.48 -5.69
CA TYR A 356 16.75 -19.85 -6.09
C TYR A 356 16.69 -20.60 -7.42
N LEU A 357 17.64 -20.33 -8.32
CA LEU A 357 17.85 -21.04 -9.57
C LEU A 357 19.34 -21.31 -9.77
N ASN A 358 19.77 -22.55 -10.00
CA ASN A 358 21.14 -22.87 -10.40
C ASN A 358 21.17 -23.43 -11.84
N ASN A 359 21.99 -22.84 -12.70
CA ASN A 359 22.05 -23.19 -14.11
C ASN A 359 23.24 -24.10 -14.48
N LEU A 360 24.13 -24.43 -13.53
CA LEU A 360 25.28 -25.31 -13.75
C LEU A 360 25.42 -26.32 -12.61
N GLU A 361 25.48 -27.63 -12.92
CA GLU A 361 25.69 -28.70 -11.95
C GLU A 361 26.55 -29.82 -12.54
N PRO A 362 27.29 -30.61 -11.72
CA PRO A 362 27.41 -30.49 -10.26
C PRO A 362 28.53 -29.53 -9.83
N GLY A 363 28.18 -28.42 -9.20
CA GLY A 363 29.12 -27.65 -8.37
C GLY A 363 29.25 -28.27 -6.97
N ILE A 364 30.40 -28.14 -6.30
CA ILE A 364 30.56 -28.58 -4.89
C ILE A 364 29.90 -27.54 -3.98
N LEU A 365 28.57 -27.63 -3.89
CA LEU A 365 27.68 -26.71 -3.20
C LEU A 365 27.80 -26.82 -1.67
N LYS A 366 27.98 -25.68 -1.00
CA LYS A 366 27.88 -25.56 0.47
C LYS A 366 26.79 -24.54 0.83
N ALA A 367 25.53 -24.90 0.57
CA ALA A 367 24.40 -24.02 0.87
C ALA A 367 23.82 -24.25 2.27
N ARG A 368 23.62 -23.17 3.02
CA ARG A 368 22.93 -23.16 4.32
C ARG A 368 21.73 -22.21 4.24
N TYR A 369 20.56 -22.72 4.60
CA TYR A 369 19.31 -21.95 4.63
C TYR A 369 18.79 -21.91 6.08
N ILE A 370 18.60 -20.71 6.65
CA ILE A 370 18.20 -20.55 8.06
C ILE A 370 17.09 -19.51 8.18
N ASP A 371 15.94 -19.88 8.77
CA ASP A 371 14.87 -18.96 9.17
C ASP A 371 14.35 -18.00 8.08
N ASN A 372 14.40 -18.37 6.79
CA ASN A 372 13.87 -17.53 5.71
C ASN A 372 12.32 -17.61 5.68
N LEU A 373 11.65 -16.45 5.63
CA LEU A 373 10.19 -16.33 5.51
C LEU A 373 9.82 -16.21 4.02
N ILE A 374 8.94 -17.06 3.51
CA ILE A 374 8.54 -17.08 2.10
C ILE A 374 7.00 -17.10 2.00
N GLN A 375 6.38 -16.11 1.34
CA GLN A 375 4.92 -15.95 1.18
C GLN A 375 4.50 -16.12 -0.30
N CYS A 376 3.49 -16.96 -0.54
CA CYS A 376 3.04 -17.42 -1.88
C CYS A 376 2.19 -16.38 -2.65
N ILE A 377 2.19 -16.42 -3.99
CA ILE A 377 1.16 -15.81 -4.86
C ILE A 377 0.13 -16.89 -5.24
N ASN A 378 -1.17 -16.61 -5.12
CA ASN A 378 -2.24 -17.42 -5.75
C ASN A 378 -2.11 -18.95 -5.54
N ASN A 379 -1.65 -19.41 -4.37
CA ASN A 379 -1.34 -20.82 -4.04
C ASN A 379 -0.19 -21.48 -4.82
N ASN A 380 0.53 -20.76 -5.70
CA ASN A 380 1.70 -21.29 -6.37
C ASN A 380 2.93 -21.16 -5.47
N VAL A 381 3.60 -22.30 -5.27
CA VAL A 381 4.81 -22.41 -4.45
C VAL A 381 5.99 -21.79 -5.18
N VAL A 382 6.84 -21.08 -4.44
CA VAL A 382 8.14 -20.64 -4.94
C VAL A 382 8.97 -21.89 -5.29
N SER A 383 9.25 -22.12 -6.57
CA SER A 383 10.08 -23.26 -7.00
C SER A 383 11.55 -23.00 -6.66
N LEU A 384 12.26 -24.04 -6.23
CA LEU A 384 13.68 -23.98 -5.81
C LEU A 384 14.64 -24.65 -6.80
N ASN A 385 14.08 -25.21 -7.88
CA ASN A 385 14.79 -25.56 -9.10
C ASN A 385 13.89 -25.19 -10.30
N GLY A 386 14.48 -25.00 -11.47
CA GLY A 386 13.79 -24.67 -12.72
C GLY A 386 14.11 -25.62 -13.88
N SER A 387 14.59 -26.83 -13.63
CA SER A 387 14.99 -27.75 -14.71
C SER A 387 14.00 -28.91 -14.95
N ASN A 388 13.64 -29.08 -16.23
CA ASN A 388 12.76 -30.12 -16.79
C ASN A 388 13.43 -31.51 -16.75
N PHE A 389 13.37 -32.21 -15.62
CA PHE A 389 13.62 -33.66 -15.57
C PHE A 389 12.43 -34.40 -14.94
N PRO A 390 12.12 -35.64 -15.36
CA PRO A 390 11.14 -36.47 -14.67
C PRO A 390 11.72 -36.82 -13.29
N ALA A 391 11.25 -36.10 -12.27
CA ALA A 391 11.71 -36.28 -10.89
C ALA A 391 11.45 -37.72 -10.42
N PRO A 392 12.40 -38.37 -9.70
CA PRO A 392 12.06 -39.49 -8.83
C PRO A 392 11.01 -39.05 -7.81
N GLY A 393 10.15 -39.97 -7.36
CA GLY A 393 9.05 -39.66 -6.45
C GLY A 393 9.51 -38.91 -5.19
N ASN A 394 8.76 -37.88 -4.81
CA ASN A 394 9.04 -37.07 -3.63
C ASN A 394 9.07 -37.93 -2.35
N PRO A 395 9.95 -37.62 -1.39
CA PRO A 395 9.85 -38.20 -0.06
C PRO A 395 8.49 -37.82 0.55
N THR A 396 7.86 -38.73 1.29
CA THR A 396 6.54 -38.53 1.89
C THR A 396 6.59 -38.83 3.38
N ILE A 397 6.21 -37.87 4.22
CA ILE A 397 5.99 -38.12 5.64
C ILE A 397 4.66 -38.84 5.78
N THR A 398 4.68 -40.07 6.31
CA THR A 398 3.49 -40.91 6.43
C THR A 398 2.86 -40.85 7.81
N SER A 399 3.64 -40.67 8.87
CA SER A 399 3.12 -40.37 10.20
C SER A 399 4.12 -39.63 11.09
N VAL A 400 3.57 -39.00 12.14
CA VAL A 400 4.33 -38.26 13.16
C VAL A 400 3.84 -38.69 14.53
N ASN A 401 4.76 -39.25 15.31
CA ASN A 401 4.57 -39.58 16.71
C ASN A 401 5.39 -38.59 17.56
N ARG A 402 5.22 -38.67 18.89
CA ARG A 402 5.88 -37.80 19.86
C ARG A 402 7.41 -37.74 19.70
N ASP A 403 8.02 -38.89 19.47
CA ASP A 403 9.48 -39.07 19.43
C ASP A 403 9.98 -39.64 18.09
N GLN A 404 9.09 -39.77 17.09
CA GLN A 404 9.39 -40.47 15.86
C GLN A 404 8.62 -39.86 14.67
N ILE A 405 9.34 -39.48 13.63
CA ILE A 405 8.79 -39.05 12.35
C ILE A 405 9.13 -40.14 11.33
N VAL A 406 8.13 -40.65 10.61
CA VAL A 406 8.33 -41.73 9.63
C VAL A 406 7.82 -41.32 8.26
N GLY A 407 8.41 -41.93 7.23
CA GLY A 407 8.03 -41.66 5.87
C GLY A 407 8.60 -42.64 4.87
N THR A 408 8.31 -42.37 3.61
CA THR A 408 8.86 -43.07 2.45
C THR A 408 9.72 -42.12 1.62
N GLY A 409 10.64 -42.67 0.85
CA GLY A 409 11.57 -41.99 -0.04
C GLY A 409 12.25 -43.01 -0.95
N ASN A 410 13.22 -42.59 -1.75
CA ASN A 410 13.97 -43.52 -2.57
C ASN A 410 14.83 -44.48 -1.71
N PRO A 411 14.92 -45.77 -2.07
CA PRO A 411 15.77 -46.72 -1.36
C PRO A 411 17.22 -46.26 -1.20
N SER A 412 17.75 -46.41 0.01
CA SER A 412 19.12 -46.05 0.40
C SER A 412 19.46 -44.55 0.42
N ASP A 413 18.57 -43.66 0.00
CA ASP A 413 18.82 -42.22 0.03
C ASP A 413 18.79 -41.66 1.47
N SER A 414 19.62 -40.65 1.72
CA SER A 414 19.64 -39.91 2.99
C SER A 414 18.45 -38.97 3.06
N ILE A 415 17.78 -38.92 4.22
CA ILE A 415 16.61 -38.09 4.46
C ILE A 415 16.93 -37.04 5.53
N VAL A 416 16.55 -35.79 5.32
CA VAL A 416 16.64 -34.72 6.31
C VAL A 416 15.24 -34.16 6.57
N VAL A 417 14.90 -33.93 7.84
CA VAL A 417 13.58 -33.43 8.25
C VAL A 417 13.72 -32.03 8.84
N TYR A 418 12.83 -31.13 8.46
CA TYR A 418 12.81 -29.73 8.92
C TYR A 418 11.49 -29.36 9.58
N ALA A 419 11.55 -28.57 10.64
CA ALA A 419 10.41 -27.90 11.26
C ALA A 419 10.21 -26.53 10.62
N ASN A 420 9.11 -26.36 9.90
CA ASN A 420 8.79 -25.13 9.17
C ASN A 420 7.87 -24.23 10.00
N ARG A 421 8.20 -22.94 10.04
CA ARG A 421 7.32 -21.89 10.55
C ARG A 421 6.31 -21.48 9.47
N ARG A 422 5.60 -22.42 8.85
CA ARG A 422 4.70 -22.06 7.74
C ARG A 422 3.31 -21.68 8.24
N THR A 423 2.92 -20.45 7.93
CA THR A 423 1.54 -19.98 7.99
C THR A 423 1.03 -19.68 6.59
N GLY A 424 -0.11 -20.23 6.21
CA GLY A 424 -0.93 -19.64 5.14
C GLY A 424 -0.78 -20.17 3.70
N CYS A 425 -0.21 -21.34 3.42
CA CYS A 425 -0.34 -21.96 2.08
C CYS A 425 -0.82 -23.44 2.20
N PRO A 426 -2.13 -23.72 2.03
CA PRO A 426 -2.67 -25.09 1.97
C PRO A 426 -2.18 -25.83 0.72
N ASN A 427 -1.82 -27.11 0.83
CA ASN A 427 -1.38 -27.99 -0.28
C ASN A 427 -0.07 -27.59 -1.00
N ALA A 428 0.78 -26.79 -0.36
CA ALA A 428 2.09 -26.37 -0.89
C ALA A 428 3.25 -27.13 -0.23
N ASN A 429 4.30 -27.44 -1.00
CA ASN A 429 5.56 -28.05 -0.54
C ASN A 429 6.20 -27.27 0.62
N CYS A 430 6.45 -27.92 1.76
CA CYS A 430 6.87 -27.26 3.00
C CYS A 430 8.36 -26.89 3.01
N GLN A 431 8.67 -25.61 3.26
CA GLN A 431 9.97 -25.00 2.96
C GLN A 431 10.49 -24.15 4.13
N GLY A 432 11.83 -24.09 4.26
CA GLY A 432 12.53 -23.04 5.01
C GLY A 432 12.57 -23.21 6.54
N GLY A 433 12.65 -24.44 7.04
CA GLY A 433 12.61 -24.74 8.47
C GLY A 433 13.94 -24.86 9.21
N PHE A 434 13.86 -25.08 10.52
CA PHE A 434 14.97 -25.54 11.37
C PHE A 434 15.16 -27.05 11.18
N GLU A 435 16.40 -27.52 10.96
CA GLU A 435 16.69 -28.94 10.82
C GLU A 435 16.38 -29.68 12.12
N LEU A 436 15.41 -30.61 12.09
CA LEU A 436 15.07 -31.48 13.22
C LEU A 436 16.04 -32.66 13.31
N GLY A 437 16.51 -33.17 12.18
CA GLY A 437 17.51 -34.23 12.14
C GLY A 437 17.61 -34.95 10.80
N ARG A 438 18.49 -35.94 10.75
CA ARG A 438 18.82 -36.72 9.55
C ARG A 438 18.63 -38.22 9.79
N THR A 439 18.23 -38.95 8.76
CA THR A 439 18.10 -40.41 8.76
C THR A 439 18.39 -40.95 7.35
N GLN A 440 18.28 -42.26 7.13
CA GLN A 440 18.46 -42.89 5.83
C GLN A 440 17.28 -43.81 5.53
N ALA A 441 16.79 -43.78 4.29
CA ALA A 441 15.79 -44.73 3.83
C ALA A 441 16.40 -46.11 3.65
N ASN A 442 15.69 -47.15 4.10
CA ASN A 442 16.12 -48.52 3.92
C ASN A 442 15.98 -48.98 2.46
N ASN A 443 16.37 -50.21 2.15
CA ASN A 443 16.30 -50.78 0.78
C ASN A 443 14.87 -50.87 0.20
N LEU A 444 13.83 -50.64 1.02
CA LEU A 444 12.42 -50.58 0.60
C LEU A 444 11.90 -49.15 0.50
N GLY A 445 12.74 -48.14 0.75
CA GLY A 445 12.37 -46.73 0.72
C GLY A 445 11.75 -46.19 2.00
N ASN A 446 11.63 -46.99 3.07
CA ASN A 446 11.07 -46.52 4.35
C ASN A 446 12.16 -45.89 5.22
N TRP A 447 11.86 -44.77 5.86
CA TRP A 447 12.77 -44.08 6.77
C TRP A 447 12.09 -43.69 8.08
N THR A 448 12.91 -43.49 9.12
CA THR A 448 12.47 -43.13 10.47
C THR A 448 13.47 -42.17 11.08
N LEU A 449 13.01 -41.01 11.55
CA LEU A 449 13.78 -40.07 12.33
C LEU A 449 13.28 -40.08 13.78
N ASN A 450 14.15 -40.49 14.71
CA ASN A 450 13.86 -40.44 16.14
C ASN A 450 14.23 -39.06 16.67
N VAL A 451 13.24 -38.18 16.80
CA VAL A 451 13.40 -36.82 17.31
C VAL A 451 12.12 -36.41 18.04
N ALA A 452 12.27 -35.77 19.19
CA ALA A 452 11.15 -35.18 19.91
C ALA A 452 10.54 -34.06 19.06
N TYR A 453 9.23 -34.14 18.78
CA TYR A 453 8.57 -33.17 17.93
C TYR A 453 8.03 -31.97 18.75
N PRO A 454 8.63 -30.76 18.65
CA PRO A 454 8.11 -29.58 19.34
C PRO A 454 6.79 -29.16 18.69
N ASN A 455 5.77 -28.87 19.49
CA ASN A 455 4.39 -28.84 18.98
C ASN A 455 4.13 -27.69 17.97
N GLN A 456 3.00 -27.78 17.27
CA GLN A 456 2.41 -26.76 16.39
C GLN A 456 3.13 -26.38 15.08
N HIS A 457 4.37 -26.80 14.82
CA HIS A 457 5.05 -26.56 13.54
C HIS A 457 4.44 -27.41 12.39
N SER A 458 4.81 -27.13 11.14
CA SER A 458 4.56 -28.04 10.00
C SER A 458 5.89 -28.65 9.58
N ILE A 459 5.98 -29.95 9.34
CA ILE A 459 7.26 -30.59 8.96
C ILE A 459 7.34 -30.96 7.49
N SER A 460 8.57 -31.00 6.96
CA SER A 460 8.90 -31.53 5.64
C SER A 460 10.13 -32.43 5.68
N ALA A 461 10.18 -33.39 4.75
CA ALA A 461 11.30 -34.28 4.53
C ALA A 461 11.93 -34.05 3.15
N TYR A 462 13.25 -34.24 3.07
CA TYR A 462 14.09 -33.96 1.91
C TYR A 462 14.97 -35.19 1.66
N GLN A 463 15.16 -35.62 0.42
CA GLN A 463 15.98 -36.80 0.09
C GLN A 463 17.22 -36.44 -0.74
N PHE A 464 18.35 -37.01 -0.40
CA PHE A 464 19.67 -36.72 -0.97
C PHE A 464 20.43 -38.01 -1.23
N LYS A 465 21.12 -38.10 -2.37
CA LYS A 465 21.52 -39.41 -2.89
C LYS A 465 22.70 -40.01 -2.13
N SER A 466 22.55 -41.26 -1.70
CA SER A 466 23.60 -41.97 -0.95
C SER A 466 24.74 -42.41 -1.87
N ASN A 467 25.83 -41.66 -1.86
CA ASN A 467 27.14 -42.28 -1.81
C ASN A 467 27.95 -41.60 -0.70
N THR A 468 28.85 -42.34 -0.07
CA THR A 468 29.54 -42.12 1.21
C THR A 468 30.42 -40.86 1.34
N ALA A 469 30.02 -39.71 0.78
CA ALA A 469 30.69 -38.43 0.94
C ALA A 469 29.85 -37.48 1.83
N ALA A 470 30.53 -36.74 2.71
CA ALA A 470 29.96 -35.80 3.69
C ALA A 470 29.22 -34.58 3.10
N THR A 471 28.81 -34.61 1.82
CA THR A 471 28.15 -33.51 1.11
C THR A 471 27.09 -34.06 0.15
N PRO A 472 25.81 -33.69 0.32
CA PRO A 472 24.71 -34.23 -0.48
C PRO A 472 24.64 -33.65 -1.91
N SER A 473 24.36 -34.52 -2.89
CA SER A 473 23.91 -34.19 -4.25
C SER A 473 22.41 -34.50 -4.39
N ILE A 474 21.61 -33.61 -4.99
CA ILE A 474 20.17 -33.45 -4.66
C ILE A 474 19.23 -34.22 -5.63
N TYR A 475 18.20 -34.89 -5.10
CA TYR A 475 17.25 -35.72 -5.87
C TYR A 475 15.78 -35.56 -5.41
N SER A 476 15.20 -34.39 -5.71
CA SER A 476 13.87 -33.88 -5.28
C SER A 476 13.80 -33.46 -3.80
N GLU A 477 13.00 -32.42 -3.52
CA GLU A 477 13.22 -31.58 -2.33
C GLU A 477 12.05 -31.45 -1.35
N PHE A 478 10.82 -31.94 -1.60
CA PHE A 478 9.73 -31.66 -0.66
C PHE A 478 8.66 -32.74 -0.54
N SER A 479 8.36 -33.14 0.70
CA SER A 479 7.09 -33.77 1.09
C SER A 479 5.97 -32.74 1.29
N ASN A 480 4.71 -33.17 1.17
CA ASN A 480 3.55 -32.37 1.60
C ASN A 480 3.67 -32.01 3.10
N CYS A 481 3.21 -30.81 3.50
CA CYS A 481 3.25 -30.36 4.90
C CYS A 481 2.42 -31.28 5.81
N TYR A 482 3.04 -31.82 6.87
CA TYR A 482 2.35 -32.59 7.91
C TYR A 482 2.18 -31.76 9.20
N LYS A 483 0.94 -31.71 9.72
CA LYS A 483 0.58 -31.30 11.09
C LYS A 483 -0.83 -31.82 11.45
N CYS A 484 -0.97 -32.49 12.60
CA CYS A 484 -2.27 -32.70 13.26
C CYS A 484 -2.91 -31.35 13.55
N THR A 485 -3.91 -30.95 12.77
CA THR A 485 -4.20 -29.52 12.58
C THR A 485 -4.86 -28.87 13.81
N GLN A 486 -5.97 -29.46 14.26
CA GLN A 486 -6.70 -29.18 15.50
C GLN A 486 -7.56 -30.41 15.86
N PRO A 487 -8.12 -30.52 17.08
CA PRO A 487 -9.26 -31.39 17.38
C PRO A 487 -10.43 -31.17 16.42
N ILE A 488 -11.18 -32.23 16.11
CA ILE A 488 -12.21 -32.21 15.07
C ILE A 488 -13.49 -31.59 15.62
N LYS A 489 -13.61 -30.27 15.51
CA LYS A 489 -14.89 -29.58 15.66
C LYS A 489 -15.73 -29.80 14.41
N SER A 490 -16.49 -30.89 14.37
CA SER A 490 -17.42 -31.17 13.28
C SER A 490 -18.68 -30.32 13.49
N THR A 491 -18.81 -29.28 12.68
CA THR A 491 -20.00 -28.43 12.74
C THR A 491 -21.04 -29.02 11.81
N PHE A 492 -22.15 -29.51 12.37
CA PHE A 492 -23.34 -29.78 11.58
C PHE A 492 -24.06 -28.45 11.37
N SER A 493 -23.49 -27.66 10.45
CA SER A 493 -24.09 -26.45 9.89
C SER A 493 -25.04 -26.87 8.78
N GLN A 494 -26.33 -26.66 8.96
CA GLN A 494 -27.33 -26.93 7.93
C GLN A 494 -28.28 -25.74 7.81
N THR A 495 -28.45 -25.24 6.59
CA THR A 495 -29.39 -24.16 6.30
C THR A 495 -30.69 -24.76 5.75
N ILE A 496 -31.82 -24.46 6.37
CA ILE A 496 -33.15 -24.90 5.91
C ILE A 496 -34.12 -23.71 5.85
N CYS A 497 -35.19 -23.85 5.08
CA CYS A 497 -36.21 -22.81 4.96
C CYS A 497 -36.95 -22.61 6.29
N LYS A 498 -37.55 -21.43 6.45
CA LYS A 498 -38.33 -21.13 7.65
C LYS A 498 -39.46 -22.18 7.87
N GLY A 499 -39.67 -22.59 9.12
CA GLY A 499 -40.69 -23.59 9.50
C GLY A 499 -40.34 -25.07 9.26
N GLN A 500 -39.15 -25.40 8.75
CA GLN A 500 -38.70 -26.80 8.61
C GLN A 500 -37.90 -27.31 9.84
N SER A 501 -37.71 -28.62 9.95
CA SER A 501 -36.93 -29.25 11.03
C SER A 501 -36.09 -30.42 10.53
N ILE A 502 -34.98 -30.74 11.22
CA ILE A 502 -34.07 -31.84 10.85
C ILE A 502 -33.62 -32.64 12.08
N LEU A 503 -33.41 -33.95 11.91
CA LEU A 503 -32.89 -34.86 12.94
C LEU A 503 -31.38 -35.05 12.77
N PHE A 504 -30.60 -34.92 13.85
CA PHE A 504 -29.16 -35.24 13.85
C PHE A 504 -28.79 -36.01 15.11
N ARG A 505 -28.14 -37.18 14.92
CA ARG A 505 -27.70 -38.12 15.97
C ARG A 505 -28.77 -38.41 17.04
N GLY A 506 -30.01 -38.59 16.62
CA GLY A 506 -31.14 -38.96 17.48
C GLY A 506 -31.86 -37.80 18.16
N LYS A 507 -31.41 -36.54 17.99
CA LYS A 507 -32.07 -35.34 18.53
C LYS A 507 -32.64 -34.47 17.40
N LEU A 508 -33.83 -33.90 17.61
CA LEU A 508 -34.56 -33.11 16.61
C LEU A 508 -34.32 -31.60 16.80
N TYR A 509 -34.03 -30.89 15.71
CA TYR A 509 -33.69 -29.46 15.70
C TYR A 509 -34.64 -28.65 14.81
N ASN A 510 -35.11 -27.50 15.32
CA ASN A 510 -36.06 -26.57 14.71
C ASN A 510 -35.78 -25.12 15.20
N GLU A 511 -36.63 -24.15 14.84
CA GLU A 511 -36.46 -22.73 15.21
C GLU A 511 -36.35 -22.47 16.73
N ALA A 512 -36.96 -23.33 17.56
CA ALA A 512 -36.90 -23.19 19.02
C ALA A 512 -35.57 -23.70 19.62
N ASN A 513 -34.83 -24.57 18.92
CA ASN A 513 -33.55 -25.13 19.38
C ASN A 513 -32.51 -25.21 18.25
N PRO A 514 -32.16 -24.06 17.62
CA PRO A 514 -31.37 -24.03 16.39
C PRO A 514 -29.88 -24.30 16.62
N LYS A 515 -29.40 -24.29 17.87
CA LYS A 515 -27.99 -24.44 18.21
C LYS A 515 -27.80 -25.41 19.37
N ASP A 516 -26.78 -26.24 19.28
CA ASP A 516 -26.36 -27.17 20.33
C ASP A 516 -24.85 -27.45 20.21
N SER A 517 -24.21 -27.95 21.27
CA SER A 517 -22.78 -28.29 21.26
C SER A 517 -22.45 -29.38 22.29
N PHE A 518 -21.83 -30.47 21.84
CA PHE A 518 -21.40 -31.58 22.70
C PHE A 518 -20.06 -32.20 22.27
N ASN A 519 -19.27 -32.64 23.24
CA ASN A 519 -17.92 -33.18 23.04
C ASN A 519 -17.90 -34.71 22.96
N VAL A 520 -16.87 -35.27 22.31
CA VAL A 520 -16.51 -36.69 22.34
C VAL A 520 -14.98 -36.80 22.38
N THR A 521 -14.40 -37.51 23.35
CA THR A 521 -12.94 -37.65 23.53
C THR A 521 -12.27 -38.50 22.45
N GLY A 522 -10.99 -38.23 22.19
CA GLY A 522 -10.07 -39.12 21.44
C GLY A 522 -9.16 -39.91 22.39
N ASP A 523 -7.93 -40.19 21.95
CA ASP A 523 -6.82 -40.63 22.83
C ASP A 523 -5.65 -39.63 22.88
N GLY A 524 -5.58 -38.68 21.93
CA GLY A 524 -4.50 -37.71 21.79
C GLY A 524 -3.17 -38.29 21.27
N VAL A 525 -3.15 -39.56 20.85
CA VAL A 525 -1.94 -40.27 20.37
C VAL A 525 -2.17 -40.96 19.02
N SER A 526 -3.37 -41.52 18.79
CA SER A 526 -3.78 -42.22 17.56
C SER A 526 -5.04 -41.61 16.91
N ILE A 527 -5.85 -40.85 17.66
CA ILE A 527 -7.10 -40.20 17.24
C ILE A 527 -7.32 -38.88 17.99
N CYS A 528 -7.61 -37.80 17.28
CA CYS A 528 -7.89 -36.48 17.86
C CYS A 528 -9.28 -36.43 18.53
N ASP A 529 -9.41 -35.60 19.58
CA ASP A 529 -10.72 -35.30 20.18
C ASP A 529 -11.70 -34.66 19.20
N SER A 530 -13.00 -34.77 19.47
CA SER A 530 -14.08 -34.30 18.61
C SER A 530 -15.10 -33.44 19.36
N VAL A 531 -15.68 -32.46 18.67
CA VAL A 531 -16.76 -31.61 19.19
C VAL A 531 -17.82 -31.42 18.11
N PHE A 532 -19.04 -31.87 18.38
CA PHE A 532 -20.19 -31.69 17.49
C PHE A 532 -20.91 -30.40 17.83
N VAL A 533 -20.72 -29.35 17.03
CA VAL A 533 -21.51 -28.11 17.13
C VAL A 533 -22.62 -28.15 16.09
N VAL A 534 -23.86 -28.26 16.56
CA VAL A 534 -25.03 -28.22 15.70
C VAL A 534 -25.47 -26.76 15.58
N ASN A 535 -25.58 -26.27 14.34
CA ASN A 535 -25.98 -24.90 14.06
C ASN A 535 -26.92 -24.90 12.85
N ILE A 536 -28.22 -24.99 13.12
CA ILE A 536 -29.27 -24.92 12.11
C ILE A 536 -29.58 -23.46 11.85
N GLN A 537 -29.31 -23.02 10.63
CA GLN A 537 -29.61 -21.67 10.20
C GLN A 537 -30.90 -21.66 9.38
N PHE A 538 -31.79 -20.74 9.74
CA PHE A 538 -33.04 -20.55 9.03
C PHE A 538 -32.86 -19.38 8.08
N GLN A 539 -32.93 -19.65 6.78
CA GLN A 539 -32.75 -18.61 5.77
C GLN A 539 -34.11 -18.10 5.29
N ASN A 540 -34.26 -16.78 5.30
CA ASN A 540 -35.35 -16.11 4.61
C ASN A 540 -34.94 -15.82 3.17
N GLY A 541 -35.92 -15.76 2.27
CA GLY A 541 -35.71 -15.35 0.88
C GLY A 541 -35.01 -13.99 0.76
N ILE A 542 -34.17 -13.86 -0.27
CA ILE A 542 -33.42 -12.64 -0.58
C ILE A 542 -34.29 -11.75 -1.47
N ARG A 543 -34.28 -10.43 -1.23
CA ARG A 543 -34.90 -9.43 -2.11
C ARG A 543 -33.84 -8.48 -2.68
N GLN A 544 -33.13 -8.92 -3.72
CA GLN A 544 -32.06 -8.18 -4.37
C GLN A 544 -32.62 -7.05 -5.26
N MET A 545 -31.81 -6.02 -5.54
CA MET A 545 -32.04 -5.05 -6.62
C MET A 545 -30.88 -5.05 -7.63
N ILE A 546 -31.16 -4.81 -8.91
CA ILE A 546 -30.17 -4.70 -10.01
C ILE A 546 -30.63 -3.63 -11.02
N ASP A 547 -29.77 -2.67 -11.35
CA ASP A 547 -30.05 -1.63 -12.34
C ASP A 547 -29.76 -2.08 -13.78
N VAL A 548 -30.57 -1.60 -14.75
CA VAL A 548 -30.53 -2.01 -16.16
C VAL A 548 -30.56 -0.77 -17.08
N PRO A 549 -29.54 -0.54 -17.93
CA PRO A 549 -29.55 0.56 -18.90
C PRO A 549 -30.55 0.29 -20.03
N ILE A 550 -31.45 1.24 -20.32
CA ILE A 550 -32.45 1.16 -21.39
C ILE A 550 -32.30 2.36 -22.36
N CYS A 551 -32.38 2.11 -23.67
CA CYS A 551 -32.31 3.18 -24.69
C CYS A 551 -33.59 4.05 -24.63
N PHE A 552 -33.51 5.31 -25.05
CA PHE A 552 -34.65 6.25 -25.02
C PHE A 552 -35.88 5.69 -25.76
N ASN A 553 -37.00 5.54 -25.04
CA ASN A 553 -38.27 4.92 -25.49
C ASN A 553 -38.23 3.44 -25.89
N ASP A 554 -37.16 2.69 -25.56
CA ASP A 554 -37.09 1.25 -25.80
C ASP A 554 -37.52 0.43 -24.56
N THR A 555 -37.78 -0.87 -24.78
CA THR A 555 -38.15 -1.82 -23.73
C THR A 555 -37.20 -3.02 -23.76
N THR A 556 -36.83 -3.54 -22.59
CA THR A 556 -35.99 -4.75 -22.50
C THR A 556 -36.68 -5.82 -21.66
N ARG A 557 -36.50 -7.09 -22.07
CA ARG A 557 -37.11 -8.26 -21.40
C ARG A 557 -36.05 -9.11 -20.73
N ILE A 558 -36.19 -9.28 -19.41
CA ILE A 558 -35.32 -10.15 -18.60
C ILE A 558 -36.21 -11.12 -17.83
N GLY A 559 -36.00 -12.42 -18.00
CA GLY A 559 -36.74 -13.47 -17.29
C GLY A 559 -38.26 -13.47 -17.54
N GLY A 560 -38.71 -13.03 -18.72
CA GLY A 560 -40.13 -12.96 -19.09
C GLY A 560 -40.88 -11.72 -18.59
N LYS A 561 -40.21 -10.82 -17.85
CA LYS A 561 -40.74 -9.52 -17.41
C LYS A 561 -40.20 -8.37 -18.26
N GLU A 562 -41.00 -7.34 -18.46
CA GLU A 562 -40.76 -6.25 -19.41
C GLU A 562 -40.52 -4.93 -18.68
N ILE A 563 -39.38 -4.29 -18.95
CA ILE A 563 -38.94 -3.05 -18.28
C ILE A 563 -38.97 -1.90 -19.28
N SER A 564 -39.61 -0.79 -18.88
CA SER A 564 -39.79 0.41 -19.71
C SER A 564 -39.86 1.68 -18.84
N LYS A 565 -39.89 2.87 -19.47
CA LYS A 565 -40.10 4.15 -18.76
C LYS A 565 -41.40 4.19 -17.95
N LEU A 566 -42.45 3.52 -18.41
CA LEU A 566 -43.76 3.48 -17.74
C LEU A 566 -43.83 2.41 -16.65
N ASN A 567 -42.90 1.46 -16.65
CA ASN A 567 -42.78 0.40 -15.66
C ASN A 567 -41.30 0.20 -15.31
N PRO A 568 -40.68 1.16 -14.58
CA PRO A 568 -39.24 1.19 -14.37
C PRO A 568 -38.76 0.13 -13.38
N ILE A 569 -39.69 -0.50 -12.64
CA ILE A 569 -39.40 -1.49 -11.62
C ILE A 569 -40.35 -2.69 -11.75
N ASP A 570 -39.81 -3.89 -11.97
CA ASP A 570 -40.55 -5.16 -11.90
C ASP A 570 -39.71 -6.20 -11.13
N SER A 571 -40.38 -7.20 -10.56
CA SER A 571 -39.74 -8.25 -9.75
C SER A 571 -40.01 -9.64 -10.29
N ILE A 572 -38.96 -10.45 -10.35
CA ILE A 572 -39.07 -11.89 -10.66
C ILE A 572 -39.14 -12.65 -9.35
N THR A 573 -40.22 -13.40 -9.14
CA THR A 573 -40.47 -14.22 -7.93
C THR A 573 -40.25 -15.71 -8.23
N ASN A 574 -39.96 -16.52 -7.20
CA ASN A 574 -39.66 -17.96 -7.26
C ASN A 574 -38.27 -18.33 -7.81
N LEU A 575 -37.31 -17.42 -7.76
CA LEU A 575 -35.91 -17.78 -8.01
C LEU A 575 -35.37 -18.48 -6.76
N LYS A 576 -34.97 -19.74 -6.89
CA LYS A 576 -34.34 -20.46 -5.78
C LYS A 576 -32.90 -19.98 -5.67
N ASN A 577 -32.49 -19.53 -4.49
CA ASN A 577 -31.08 -19.28 -4.22
C ASN A 577 -30.29 -20.61 -4.31
N VAL A 578 -28.95 -20.55 -4.26
CA VAL A 578 -28.08 -21.75 -4.38
C VAL A 578 -28.35 -22.82 -3.30
N PHE A 579 -29.17 -22.49 -2.29
CA PHE A 579 -29.59 -23.35 -1.18
C PHE A 579 -31.09 -23.73 -1.22
N GLY A 580 -31.83 -23.38 -2.29
CA GLY A 580 -33.20 -23.82 -2.52
C GLY A 580 -34.33 -22.97 -1.93
N CYS A 581 -34.03 -21.85 -1.25
CA CYS A 581 -35.04 -20.94 -0.68
C CYS A 581 -35.58 -19.99 -1.75
N ASP A 582 -36.89 -19.72 -1.73
CA ASP A 582 -37.53 -18.78 -2.66
C ASP A 582 -37.02 -17.36 -2.47
N SER A 583 -36.74 -16.66 -3.56
CA SER A 583 -36.13 -15.32 -3.55
C SER A 583 -36.64 -14.49 -4.71
N ILE A 584 -36.43 -13.18 -4.57
CA ILE A 584 -36.98 -12.13 -5.41
C ILE A 584 -35.83 -11.23 -5.90
N VAL A 585 -35.84 -10.92 -7.19
CA VAL A 585 -34.93 -9.95 -7.80
C VAL A 585 -35.74 -8.79 -8.35
N VAL A 586 -35.39 -7.56 -7.96
CA VAL A 586 -36.03 -6.30 -8.40
C VAL A 586 -35.13 -5.64 -9.44
N LEU A 587 -35.65 -5.39 -10.63
CA LEU A 587 -34.91 -4.78 -11.74
C LEU A 587 -35.26 -3.28 -11.84
N ASN A 588 -34.28 -2.38 -11.99
CA ASN A 588 -34.50 -0.93 -12.07
C ASN A 588 -34.00 -0.32 -13.41
N GLY A 589 -34.89 0.21 -14.24
CA GLY A 589 -34.60 0.71 -15.59
C GLY A 589 -34.20 2.19 -15.66
N ILE A 590 -33.15 2.52 -16.42
CA ILE A 590 -32.60 3.89 -16.53
C ILE A 590 -32.46 4.35 -18.00
N GLU A 591 -33.23 5.35 -18.42
CA GLU A 591 -33.23 5.99 -19.77
C GLU A 591 -31.86 6.60 -20.15
N ARG A 592 -31.40 6.42 -21.40
CA ARG A 592 -30.10 6.94 -21.91
C ARG A 592 -30.12 7.35 -23.39
N GLY A 593 -29.25 8.30 -23.77
CA GLY A 593 -28.85 8.56 -25.17
C GLY A 593 -29.18 9.94 -25.77
N LEU A 594 -28.87 11.06 -25.10
CA LEU A 594 -29.35 12.41 -25.49
C LEU A 594 -28.22 13.44 -25.71
N SER A 595 -28.31 14.19 -26.82
CA SER A 595 -27.46 15.36 -27.10
C SER A 595 -28.20 16.44 -27.91
N THR A 596 -27.51 17.51 -28.31
CA THR A 596 -28.09 18.68 -29.00
C THR A 596 -27.26 19.12 -30.22
N TYR A 597 -27.88 19.87 -31.14
CA TYR A 597 -27.19 20.55 -32.25
C TYR A 597 -27.86 21.90 -32.58
N THR A 598 -27.06 22.95 -32.81
CA THR A 598 -27.55 24.33 -33.01
C THR A 598 -26.81 25.07 -34.12
N LYS A 599 -27.51 25.67 -35.09
CA LYS A 599 -26.87 26.37 -36.24
C LYS A 599 -27.80 27.44 -36.85
N THR A 600 -27.22 28.45 -37.53
CA THR A 600 -27.97 29.52 -38.25
C THR A 600 -27.82 29.38 -39.77
N ILE A 601 -28.90 29.57 -40.55
CA ILE A 601 -28.95 29.37 -42.02
C ILE A 601 -29.83 30.43 -42.75
N CYS A 602 -29.74 30.49 -44.09
CA CYS A 602 -30.68 31.23 -44.95
C CYS A 602 -32.01 30.43 -45.13
N SER A 603 -33.10 31.12 -45.47
CA SER A 603 -34.48 30.60 -45.51
C SER A 603 -34.76 29.54 -46.58
N ASN A 604 -33.85 29.37 -47.53
CA ASN A 604 -33.89 28.36 -48.59
C ASN A 604 -32.88 27.22 -48.37
N ALA A 605 -32.08 27.26 -47.30
CA ALA A 605 -31.12 26.21 -46.96
C ALA A 605 -31.75 25.19 -46.00
N SER A 606 -31.17 23.99 -45.96
CA SER A 606 -31.56 22.93 -45.04
C SER A 606 -30.35 22.12 -44.57
N GLU A 607 -30.48 21.46 -43.42
CA GLU A 607 -29.46 20.61 -42.81
C GLU A 607 -30.04 19.21 -42.58
N THR A 608 -29.28 18.16 -42.87
CA THR A 608 -29.75 16.76 -42.69
C THR A 608 -28.96 16.07 -41.59
N ILE A 609 -29.65 15.67 -40.51
CA ILE A 609 -29.05 15.01 -39.35
C ILE A 609 -29.82 13.71 -39.10
N GLY A 610 -29.12 12.57 -39.00
CA GLY A 610 -29.77 11.26 -38.81
C GLY A 610 -30.78 10.87 -39.89
N GLY A 611 -30.60 11.39 -41.11
CA GLY A 611 -31.52 11.17 -42.24
C GLY A 611 -32.77 12.07 -42.24
N THR A 612 -32.96 12.92 -41.23
CA THR A 612 -34.07 13.89 -41.18
C THR A 612 -33.59 15.27 -41.60
N VAL A 613 -34.35 15.95 -42.46
CA VAL A 613 -34.04 17.28 -43.00
C VAL A 613 -34.72 18.36 -42.14
N PHE A 614 -33.96 19.38 -41.76
CA PHE A 614 -34.40 20.52 -40.97
C PHE A 614 -34.19 21.81 -41.78
N ASP A 615 -35.22 22.64 -41.86
CA ASP A 615 -35.29 23.82 -42.75
C ASP A 615 -35.99 25.01 -42.05
N LYS A 616 -36.52 25.96 -42.82
CA LYS A 616 -37.39 27.03 -42.30
C LYS A 616 -38.72 26.52 -41.73
N ASN A 617 -39.30 25.48 -42.31
CA ASN A 617 -40.60 24.93 -41.91
C ASN A 617 -40.48 23.89 -40.79
N ASN A 618 -39.32 23.26 -40.66
CA ASN A 618 -38.96 22.34 -39.59
C ASN A 618 -37.64 22.75 -38.90
N PRO A 619 -37.59 23.92 -38.22
CA PRO A 619 -36.35 24.46 -37.67
C PRO A 619 -35.96 23.80 -36.33
N LYS A 620 -36.86 23.04 -35.70
CA LYS A 620 -36.61 22.36 -34.43
C LYS A 620 -37.19 20.94 -34.46
N GLY A 621 -36.45 19.97 -33.94
CA GLY A 621 -36.94 18.60 -33.84
C GLY A 621 -35.89 17.61 -33.35
N THR A 622 -36.18 16.33 -33.43
CA THR A 622 -35.31 15.24 -32.97
C THR A 622 -34.82 14.40 -34.14
N ALA A 623 -33.52 14.14 -34.21
CA ALA A 623 -32.88 13.24 -35.17
C ALA A 623 -32.28 12.03 -34.47
N ILE A 624 -32.40 10.85 -35.09
CA ILE A 624 -31.88 9.59 -34.53
C ILE A 624 -30.67 9.14 -35.34
N LEU A 625 -29.52 9.00 -34.69
CA LEU A 625 -28.29 8.49 -35.30
C LEU A 625 -28.17 6.99 -34.98
N LYS A 626 -28.42 6.14 -35.99
CA LYS A 626 -28.38 4.70 -35.81
C LYS A 626 -26.97 4.17 -35.56
N GLY A 627 -26.76 3.45 -34.45
CA GLY A 627 -25.56 2.66 -34.16
C GLY A 627 -24.26 3.39 -33.77
N GLN A 628 -24.32 4.60 -33.18
CA GLN A 628 -23.13 5.45 -32.95
C GLN A 628 -22.78 5.74 -31.47
N SER A 629 -23.36 5.02 -30.49
CA SER A 629 -22.89 5.09 -29.08
C SER A 629 -22.22 3.79 -28.63
N ALA A 630 -21.30 3.88 -27.66
CA ALA A 630 -20.49 2.75 -27.17
C ALA A 630 -21.27 1.65 -26.42
N PHE A 631 -22.61 1.72 -26.41
CA PHE A 631 -23.51 0.72 -25.83
C PHE A 631 -24.48 0.10 -26.85
N GLY A 632 -24.32 0.38 -28.15
CA GLY A 632 -25.19 -0.16 -29.20
C GLY A 632 -26.58 0.47 -29.30
N CYS A 633 -26.87 1.53 -28.55
CA CYS A 633 -28.11 2.32 -28.69
C CYS A 633 -28.01 3.33 -29.85
N ASP A 634 -29.16 3.66 -30.43
CA ASP A 634 -29.33 4.81 -31.32
C ASP A 634 -29.27 6.12 -30.50
N SER A 635 -28.45 7.09 -30.91
CA SER A 635 -28.32 8.38 -30.22
C SER A 635 -29.40 9.35 -30.69
N VAL A 636 -30.14 9.98 -29.78
CA VAL A 636 -31.17 10.97 -30.09
C VAL A 636 -30.59 12.39 -29.92
N VAL A 637 -30.62 13.17 -30.99
CA VAL A 637 -30.09 14.55 -31.05
C VAL A 637 -31.25 15.54 -31.18
N PHE A 638 -31.35 16.50 -30.26
CA PHE A 638 -32.29 17.62 -30.36
C PHE A 638 -31.68 18.77 -31.18
N VAL A 639 -32.30 19.09 -32.32
CA VAL A 639 -31.84 20.08 -33.29
C VAL A 639 -32.64 21.38 -33.14
N ASP A 640 -31.96 22.54 -33.12
CA ASP A 640 -32.58 23.86 -33.00
C ASP A 640 -31.89 24.89 -33.92
N LEU A 641 -32.62 25.43 -34.91
CA LEU A 641 -32.08 26.26 -35.99
C LEU A 641 -32.63 27.69 -35.99
N THR A 642 -31.78 28.64 -36.39
CA THR A 642 -32.13 30.06 -36.60
C THR A 642 -32.09 30.42 -38.09
N ILE A 643 -33.10 31.16 -38.57
CA ILE A 643 -33.37 31.36 -40.01
C ILE A 643 -33.31 32.85 -40.40
N LYS A 644 -32.57 33.18 -41.47
CA LYS A 644 -32.53 34.52 -42.12
C LYS A 644 -33.25 34.48 -43.47
N ASN A 645 -33.89 35.56 -43.92
CA ASN A 645 -34.63 35.60 -45.20
C ASN A 645 -33.94 36.51 -46.24
N PHE A 646 -34.22 36.28 -47.53
CA PHE A 646 -33.76 37.10 -48.67
C PHE A 646 -34.51 38.44 -48.80
N THR A 647 -34.07 39.33 -49.68
CA THR A 647 -34.68 40.68 -49.88
C THR A 647 -35.28 40.89 -51.29
N VAL A 648 -36.16 41.90 -51.43
CA VAL A 648 -36.89 42.24 -52.67
C VAL A 648 -36.98 43.76 -52.82
N PHE A 649 -36.91 44.28 -54.06
CA PHE A 649 -37.03 45.71 -54.40
C PHE A 649 -37.85 45.92 -55.70
N ASP A 650 -38.45 47.10 -55.90
CA ASP A 650 -39.36 47.41 -57.02
C ASP A 650 -38.92 48.67 -57.80
N LEU A 651 -38.85 48.58 -59.14
CA LEU A 651 -38.46 49.67 -60.05
C LEU A 651 -39.50 49.84 -61.18
N LYS A 652 -40.13 51.03 -61.29
CA LYS A 652 -41.31 51.24 -62.16
C LYS A 652 -41.26 52.54 -62.96
N ARG A 653 -41.84 52.54 -64.17
CA ARG A 653 -41.61 53.54 -65.24
C ARG A 653 -42.79 53.63 -66.24
N ALA A 654 -42.85 54.70 -67.04
CA ALA A 654 -43.72 54.83 -68.22
C ALA A 654 -42.89 55.18 -69.48
N MET A 655 -43.33 54.73 -70.67
CA MET A 655 -42.56 54.73 -71.93
C MET A 655 -43.49 54.82 -73.18
N CYS A 656 -42.92 55.14 -74.36
CA CYS A 656 -43.65 55.13 -75.64
C CYS A 656 -43.56 53.76 -76.33
N PRO A 657 -44.53 53.35 -77.18
CA PRO A 657 -44.48 52.04 -77.86
C PRO A 657 -43.14 51.74 -78.55
N ASN A 658 -42.79 50.46 -78.63
CA ASN A 658 -41.54 49.94 -79.21
C ASN A 658 -40.24 50.45 -78.54
N THR A 659 -40.27 50.77 -77.24
CA THR A 659 -39.07 51.11 -76.44
C THR A 659 -38.97 50.26 -75.17
N GLN A 660 -37.74 49.93 -74.74
CA GLN A 660 -37.45 48.85 -73.77
C GLN A 660 -36.38 49.19 -72.70
N LEU A 661 -36.17 48.27 -71.76
CA LEU A 661 -35.22 48.29 -70.64
C LEU A 661 -34.54 46.92 -70.45
N THR A 662 -33.43 46.84 -69.73
CA THR A 662 -32.67 45.61 -69.47
C THR A 662 -32.13 45.61 -68.02
N ILE A 663 -32.22 44.47 -67.33
CA ILE A 663 -31.71 44.28 -65.95
C ILE A 663 -31.15 42.85 -65.83
N GLY A 664 -29.92 42.69 -65.32
CA GLY A 664 -29.23 41.41 -65.31
C GLY A 664 -29.01 40.90 -66.73
N THR A 665 -29.42 39.67 -67.02
CA THR A 665 -29.46 39.10 -68.38
C THR A 665 -30.81 39.28 -69.08
N GLU A 666 -31.79 39.95 -68.46
CA GLU A 666 -33.20 39.96 -68.86
C GLU A 666 -33.68 41.32 -69.43
N VAL A 667 -34.60 41.27 -70.41
CA VAL A 667 -35.15 42.44 -71.14
C VAL A 667 -36.63 42.65 -70.81
N PHE A 668 -37.09 43.91 -70.78
CA PHE A 668 -38.48 44.29 -70.50
C PHE A 668 -38.93 45.43 -71.43
N ASP A 669 -40.07 45.27 -72.09
CA ASP A 669 -40.53 46.11 -73.21
C ASP A 669 -42.06 46.27 -73.22
N ALA A 670 -42.69 46.56 -74.37
CA ALA A 670 -44.15 46.59 -74.48
C ALA A 670 -44.79 45.18 -74.47
N ALA A 671 -44.12 44.16 -74.99
CA ALA A 671 -44.59 42.77 -74.96
C ALA A 671 -44.31 42.08 -73.62
N ARG A 672 -43.25 42.48 -72.90
CA ARG A 672 -42.92 42.01 -71.56
C ARG A 672 -42.70 43.19 -70.58
N PRO A 673 -43.75 43.95 -70.21
CA PRO A 673 -43.62 45.19 -69.45
C PRO A 673 -43.37 45.00 -67.96
N SER A 674 -43.40 43.78 -67.44
CA SER A 674 -43.16 43.50 -66.02
C SER A 674 -42.56 42.12 -65.81
N GLY A 675 -41.74 41.97 -64.78
CA GLY A 675 -41.14 40.70 -64.35
C GLY A 675 -40.17 40.89 -63.19
N SER A 676 -39.67 39.80 -62.60
CA SER A 676 -38.69 39.84 -61.50
C SER A 676 -37.37 39.16 -61.89
N VAL A 677 -36.26 39.74 -61.47
CA VAL A 677 -34.89 39.22 -61.69
C VAL A 677 -34.24 38.94 -60.34
N THR A 678 -33.71 37.73 -60.15
CA THR A 678 -33.00 37.31 -58.93
C THR A 678 -31.49 37.49 -59.10
N LEU A 679 -30.85 38.17 -58.15
CA LEU A 679 -29.40 38.40 -58.13
C LEU A 679 -28.76 37.51 -57.05
N MET A 680 -28.05 36.46 -57.48
CA MET A 680 -27.45 35.47 -56.56
C MET A 680 -26.31 36.08 -55.73
N GLY A 681 -26.39 35.93 -54.40
CA GLY A 681 -25.32 36.28 -53.45
C GLY A 681 -25.11 37.77 -53.14
N ALA A 682 -26.05 38.65 -53.50
CA ALA A 682 -25.82 40.10 -53.50
C ALA A 682 -25.95 40.83 -52.14
N SER A 683 -26.36 40.17 -51.05
CA SER A 683 -26.33 40.80 -49.71
C SER A 683 -24.96 40.62 -49.03
N SER A 684 -24.58 41.54 -48.14
CA SER A 684 -23.33 41.50 -47.35
C SER A 684 -23.17 40.28 -46.44
N THR A 685 -24.16 39.36 -46.42
CA THR A 685 -24.20 38.15 -45.60
C THR A 685 -24.36 36.85 -46.39
N GLY A 686 -24.44 36.93 -47.73
CA GLY A 686 -24.51 35.77 -48.63
C GLY A 686 -25.93 35.27 -49.00
N CYS A 687 -26.97 35.56 -48.21
CA CYS A 687 -28.35 35.32 -48.66
C CYS A 687 -28.75 36.32 -49.78
N ASP A 688 -29.70 35.94 -50.65
CA ASP A 688 -29.95 36.59 -51.94
C ASP A 688 -30.83 37.87 -51.94
N SER A 689 -30.93 38.50 -53.13
CA SER A 689 -31.73 39.70 -53.41
C SER A 689 -32.52 39.59 -54.72
N ILE A 690 -33.70 40.19 -54.81
CA ILE A 690 -34.60 40.17 -55.99
C ILE A 690 -35.00 41.59 -56.40
N VAL A 691 -35.13 41.86 -57.71
CA VAL A 691 -35.57 43.16 -58.27
C VAL A 691 -36.75 42.98 -59.23
N ASN A 692 -37.83 43.72 -59.00
CA ASN A 692 -39.08 43.70 -59.77
C ASN A 692 -39.18 44.90 -60.73
N VAL A 693 -39.78 44.69 -61.90
CA VAL A 693 -39.93 45.67 -62.99
C VAL A 693 -41.39 45.95 -63.30
N THR A 694 -41.76 47.20 -63.61
CA THR A 694 -43.04 47.52 -64.28
C THR A 694 -42.92 48.74 -65.20
N LEU A 695 -43.28 48.57 -66.46
CA LEU A 695 -43.37 49.59 -67.50
C LEU A 695 -44.85 49.90 -67.81
N ASN A 696 -45.13 51.03 -68.45
CA ASN A 696 -46.49 51.49 -68.75
C ASN A 696 -46.50 52.28 -70.08
N TYR A 697 -47.52 52.08 -70.91
CA TYR A 697 -47.61 52.58 -72.28
C TYR A 697 -49.02 53.20 -72.52
N PRO A 698 -49.19 54.52 -72.29
CA PRO A 698 -50.51 55.17 -72.23
C PRO A 698 -51.16 55.41 -73.61
N ASN A 699 -52.45 55.73 -73.61
CA ASN A 699 -53.28 56.03 -74.79
C ASN A 699 -54.18 57.27 -74.53
N ASN A 700 -54.55 58.00 -75.59
CA ASN A 700 -55.09 59.37 -75.45
C ASN A 700 -56.63 59.47 -75.44
N THR A 701 -57.24 59.51 -74.25
CA THR A 701 -58.52 60.18 -73.97
C THR A 701 -58.44 60.83 -72.58
N ALA A 702 -58.87 62.09 -72.44
CA ALA A 702 -58.64 62.86 -71.20
C ALA A 702 -59.96 63.28 -70.54
N LEU A 703 -60.29 62.67 -69.41
CA LEU A 703 -61.30 63.16 -68.47
C LEU A 703 -60.60 64.07 -67.47
N VAL A 704 -60.88 65.37 -67.49
CA VAL A 704 -60.42 66.33 -66.48
C VAL A 704 -61.39 66.32 -65.31
N LYS A 705 -61.15 65.41 -64.37
CA LYS A 705 -61.61 65.55 -62.99
C LYS A 705 -60.53 66.28 -62.21
N LEU A 706 -60.85 67.47 -61.70
CA LEU A 706 -59.93 68.21 -60.85
C LEU A 706 -60.61 68.51 -59.51
N ASP A 707 -59.87 68.26 -58.44
CA ASP A 707 -60.22 68.74 -57.11
C ASP A 707 -59.76 70.21 -56.99
N LEU A 708 -60.67 71.13 -56.69
CA LEU A 708 -60.34 72.55 -56.47
C LEU A 708 -60.56 72.91 -55.00
N CYS A 709 -59.62 73.68 -54.43
CA CYS A 709 -59.79 74.29 -53.12
C CYS A 709 -60.86 75.42 -53.25
N PRO A 710 -61.66 75.72 -52.21
CA PRO A 710 -63.01 76.29 -52.39
C PRO A 710 -63.18 77.52 -53.30
N GLU A 711 -62.20 78.44 -53.32
CA GLU A 711 -62.26 79.69 -54.08
C GLU A 711 -61.38 79.71 -55.36
N ASP A 712 -60.58 78.67 -55.61
CA ASP A 712 -59.74 78.57 -56.81
C ASP A 712 -60.59 78.42 -58.09
N SER A 713 -60.05 78.84 -59.23
CA SER A 713 -60.66 78.62 -60.56
C SER A 713 -59.61 78.15 -61.56
N ILE A 714 -60.01 77.35 -62.55
CA ILE A 714 -59.11 76.81 -63.57
C ILE A 714 -59.61 77.09 -64.99
N PHE A 715 -58.71 77.49 -65.87
CA PHE A 715 -58.98 77.67 -67.31
C PHE A 715 -58.54 76.42 -68.07
N ILE A 716 -59.48 75.68 -68.67
CA ILE A 716 -59.21 74.42 -69.38
C ILE A 716 -59.44 74.61 -70.88
N GLY A 717 -58.49 74.16 -71.71
CA GLY A 717 -58.59 74.15 -73.18
C GLY A 717 -57.71 75.16 -73.93
N GLY A 718 -56.91 75.97 -73.24
CA GLY A 718 -55.93 76.86 -73.87
C GLY A 718 -56.55 77.82 -74.90
N SER A 719 -56.01 77.86 -76.12
CA SER A 719 -56.51 78.70 -77.22
C SER A 719 -57.92 78.36 -77.73
N LYS A 720 -58.59 77.35 -77.14
CA LYS A 720 -60.02 77.03 -77.34
C LYS A 720 -60.77 76.82 -76.00
N GLY A 721 -60.22 77.35 -74.90
CA GLY A 721 -60.66 77.06 -73.53
C GLY A 721 -61.65 78.05 -72.91
N ARG A 722 -62.11 77.74 -71.69
CA ARG A 722 -62.93 78.60 -70.82
C ARG A 722 -62.69 78.29 -69.33
N TYR A 723 -63.27 79.11 -68.45
CA TYR A 723 -63.08 79.04 -66.98
C TYR A 723 -64.07 78.10 -66.29
N PHE A 724 -63.58 77.36 -65.30
CA PHE A 724 -64.32 76.40 -64.48
C PHE A 724 -64.01 76.61 -62.99
N SER A 725 -65.02 76.39 -62.14
CA SER A 725 -65.02 76.76 -60.73
C SER A 725 -66.11 76.01 -59.95
N ALA A 726 -66.21 76.25 -58.64
CA ALA A 726 -67.33 75.78 -57.82
C ALA A 726 -68.71 76.21 -58.34
N ARG A 727 -68.80 77.25 -59.20
CA ARG A 727 -70.06 77.72 -59.80
C ARG A 727 -70.44 76.98 -61.10
N ASN A 728 -69.53 76.26 -61.74
CA ASN A 728 -69.77 75.55 -63.01
C ASN A 728 -68.89 74.29 -63.19
N PRO A 729 -69.11 73.21 -62.40
CA PRO A 729 -68.16 72.10 -62.27
C PRO A 729 -68.20 71.03 -63.39
N ILE A 730 -68.96 71.19 -64.49
CA ILE A 730 -69.10 70.15 -65.55
C ILE A 730 -69.13 70.78 -66.96
N ASP A 731 -68.39 70.20 -67.93
CA ASP A 731 -68.35 70.62 -69.35
C ASP A 731 -67.74 69.55 -70.29
N THR A 732 -67.62 69.81 -71.60
CA THR A 732 -66.99 68.92 -72.62
C THR A 732 -66.36 69.73 -73.77
N LEU A 733 -65.22 69.27 -74.29
CA LEU A 733 -64.34 69.93 -75.26
C LEU A 733 -63.54 68.90 -76.09
N THR A 734 -62.70 69.32 -77.05
CA THR A 734 -61.72 68.46 -77.74
C THR A 734 -60.55 69.30 -78.25
N LEU A 735 -59.33 68.77 -78.18
CA LEU A 735 -58.12 69.35 -78.76
C LEU A 735 -57.48 68.37 -79.76
N THR A 736 -57.74 68.62 -81.05
CA THR A 736 -57.06 67.95 -82.17
C THR A 736 -55.54 68.16 -82.09
N ASN A 737 -54.75 67.09 -82.15
CA ASN A 737 -53.29 67.04 -81.96
C ASN A 737 -52.75 67.56 -80.60
N GLY A 738 -53.55 67.56 -79.54
CA GLY A 738 -53.23 68.20 -78.25
C GLY A 738 -52.30 67.46 -77.28
N SER A 739 -51.17 66.86 -77.70
CA SER A 739 -50.21 66.22 -76.76
C SER A 739 -48.73 66.24 -77.20
N SER A 740 -47.80 66.18 -76.23
CA SER A 740 -46.34 66.34 -76.45
C SER A 740 -45.65 65.21 -77.20
N PHE A 741 -46.39 64.15 -77.57
CA PHE A 741 -45.90 63.01 -78.36
C PHE A 741 -46.72 62.76 -79.65
N GLY A 742 -47.53 63.74 -80.09
CA GLY A 742 -48.08 63.78 -81.45
C GLY A 742 -49.45 63.14 -81.66
N CYS A 743 -50.33 63.16 -80.66
CA CYS A 743 -51.73 62.67 -80.78
C CYS A 743 -52.75 63.63 -80.15
N ASP A 744 -54.03 63.45 -80.49
CA ASP A 744 -55.18 64.25 -80.02
C ASP A 744 -55.50 64.10 -78.53
N SER A 745 -56.53 64.81 -78.06
CA SER A 745 -57.38 64.35 -76.95
C SER A 745 -58.80 64.89 -77.05
N ILE A 746 -59.79 63.98 -76.96
CA ILE A 746 -61.18 64.32 -76.58
C ILE A 746 -61.18 64.63 -75.08
N ILE A 747 -61.90 65.68 -74.66
CA ILE A 747 -61.83 66.24 -73.31
C ILE A 747 -63.22 66.31 -72.67
N PHE A 748 -63.36 65.72 -71.49
CA PHE A 748 -64.55 65.88 -70.64
C PHE A 748 -64.13 66.57 -69.33
N VAL A 749 -64.99 67.39 -68.71
CA VAL A 749 -64.67 68.14 -67.48
C VAL A 749 -65.69 67.81 -66.38
N ASN A 750 -65.22 67.46 -65.18
CA ASN A 750 -66.06 67.13 -64.02
C ASN A 750 -65.32 67.42 -62.69
N LEU A 751 -65.39 68.64 -62.21
CA LEU A 751 -64.70 69.10 -61.00
C LEU A 751 -65.35 68.58 -59.70
N ASN A 752 -64.55 68.51 -58.63
CA ASN A 752 -64.95 68.14 -57.27
C ASN A 752 -64.33 69.13 -56.26
N ILE A 753 -65.01 69.45 -55.15
CA ILE A 753 -64.62 70.55 -54.24
C ILE A 753 -64.28 69.99 -52.86
N LEU A 754 -63.11 70.35 -52.34
CA LEU A 754 -62.53 69.72 -51.14
C LEU A 754 -62.54 70.59 -49.88
N LYS A 755 -62.11 69.97 -48.79
CA LYS A 755 -61.83 70.59 -47.48
C LYS A 755 -60.34 70.41 -47.13
N ASN A 756 -59.73 71.39 -46.47
CA ASN A 756 -58.32 71.33 -46.06
C ASN A 756 -58.05 70.13 -45.14
N GLY A 757 -56.94 69.42 -45.38
CA GLY A 757 -56.52 68.25 -44.61
C GLY A 757 -55.80 68.61 -43.32
N THR A 758 -56.11 67.91 -42.23
CA THR A 758 -55.40 67.97 -40.94
C THR A 758 -54.63 66.67 -40.71
N GLY A 759 -53.34 66.75 -40.37
CA GLY A 759 -52.48 65.59 -40.08
C GLY A 759 -51.72 65.74 -38.75
N VAL A 760 -51.28 64.63 -38.16
CA VAL A 760 -50.47 64.63 -36.93
C VAL A 760 -49.12 63.96 -37.21
N TYR A 761 -48.02 64.64 -36.93
CA TYR A 761 -46.67 64.08 -37.01
C TYR A 761 -46.18 63.71 -35.61
N LYS A 762 -46.01 62.39 -35.37
CA LYS A 762 -45.48 61.86 -34.10
C LYS A 762 -44.09 61.30 -34.30
N ALA A 763 -43.16 61.69 -33.43
CA ALA A 763 -41.83 61.11 -33.35
C ALA A 763 -41.35 61.09 -31.90
N ASP A 764 -40.52 60.09 -31.58
CA ASP A 764 -39.88 59.96 -30.28
C ASP A 764 -38.51 60.67 -30.32
N ILE A 765 -38.22 61.54 -29.35
CA ILE A 765 -36.93 62.23 -29.21
C ILE A 765 -36.35 62.02 -27.81
N CYS A 766 -35.03 61.91 -27.66
CA CYS A 766 -34.40 61.83 -26.32
C CYS A 766 -34.33 63.23 -25.68
N ARG A 767 -34.15 63.32 -24.35
CA ARG A 767 -34.25 64.57 -23.58
C ARG A 767 -33.37 65.74 -24.07
N ARG A 768 -32.30 65.47 -24.82
CA ARG A 768 -31.35 66.47 -25.36
C ARG A 768 -31.34 66.58 -26.88
N ASP A 769 -32.21 65.85 -27.57
CA ASP A 769 -32.29 65.90 -29.02
C ASP A 769 -33.06 67.13 -29.50
N THR A 770 -32.75 67.56 -30.73
CA THR A 770 -33.47 68.62 -31.44
C THR A 770 -33.91 68.09 -32.81
N LEU A 771 -35.17 68.37 -33.16
CA LEU A 771 -35.78 68.00 -34.44
C LEU A 771 -36.20 69.27 -35.18
N VAL A 772 -35.64 69.50 -36.37
CA VAL A 772 -35.98 70.66 -37.20
C VAL A 772 -36.89 70.21 -38.34
N LEU A 773 -38.11 70.78 -38.41
CA LEU A 773 -39.09 70.50 -39.46
C LEU A 773 -39.52 71.81 -40.11
N GLN A 774 -39.33 71.95 -41.42
CA GLN A 774 -39.71 73.14 -42.22
C GLN A 774 -39.18 74.47 -41.62
N GLY A 775 -37.99 74.44 -41.03
CA GLY A 775 -37.34 75.61 -40.42
C GLY A 775 -37.71 75.89 -38.97
N GLU A 776 -38.72 75.21 -38.41
CA GLU A 776 -39.08 75.29 -36.99
C GLU A 776 -38.38 74.18 -36.19
N THR A 777 -37.78 74.55 -35.06
CA THR A 777 -37.05 73.61 -34.17
C THR A 777 -37.94 73.17 -33.01
N PHE A 778 -38.06 71.85 -32.86
CA PHE A 778 -38.72 71.18 -31.76
C PHE A 778 -37.69 70.48 -30.87
N SER A 779 -37.92 70.48 -29.57
CA SER A 779 -37.01 69.91 -28.56
C SER A 779 -37.82 69.48 -27.32
N SER A 780 -37.15 68.97 -26.29
CA SER A 780 -37.82 68.65 -25.02
C SER A 780 -38.52 69.86 -24.36
N GLY A 781 -38.14 71.09 -24.69
CA GLY A 781 -38.81 72.33 -24.25
C GLY A 781 -39.97 72.79 -25.15
N ARG A 782 -40.12 72.21 -26.35
CA ARG A 782 -41.20 72.51 -27.31
C ARG A 782 -41.55 71.23 -28.07
N THR A 783 -42.40 70.40 -27.45
CA THR A 783 -42.78 69.07 -27.95
C THR A 783 -44.02 69.08 -28.83
N THR A 784 -44.75 70.20 -28.88
CA THR A 784 -45.92 70.36 -29.73
C THR A 784 -45.86 71.66 -30.54
N GLY A 785 -46.55 71.68 -31.68
CA GLY A 785 -46.73 72.89 -32.48
C GLY A 785 -47.51 72.62 -33.77
N ILE A 786 -47.97 73.67 -34.43
CA ILE A 786 -48.75 73.57 -35.65
C ILE A 786 -47.91 74.14 -36.79
N LEU A 787 -47.70 73.33 -37.83
CA LEU A 787 -46.99 73.72 -39.05
C LEU A 787 -48.00 73.83 -40.19
N LYS A 788 -47.94 74.93 -40.93
CA LYS A 788 -48.71 75.09 -42.17
C LYS A 788 -47.84 74.59 -43.32
N VAL A 789 -48.25 73.50 -43.95
CA VAL A 789 -47.51 72.91 -45.05
C VAL A 789 -48.21 73.28 -46.34
N ALA A 790 -47.60 74.19 -47.11
CA ALA A 790 -48.07 74.56 -48.43
C ALA A 790 -48.09 73.32 -49.33
N ASN A 791 -49.23 73.06 -49.99
CA ASN A 791 -49.48 71.88 -50.84
C ASN A 791 -49.33 70.51 -50.13
N GLY A 792 -49.47 70.44 -48.81
CA GLY A 792 -49.16 69.25 -48.01
C GLY A 792 -50.19 68.09 -48.02
N SER A 793 -51.35 68.26 -48.66
CA SER A 793 -52.36 67.18 -48.77
C SER A 793 -52.21 66.43 -50.10
N THR A 794 -52.71 65.20 -50.15
CA THR A 794 -52.76 64.34 -51.35
C THR A 794 -53.48 64.95 -52.55
N ASN A 795 -54.22 66.03 -52.35
CA ASN A 795 -55.04 66.70 -53.35
C ASN A 795 -54.66 68.20 -53.49
N GLY A 796 -53.45 68.59 -53.05
CA GLY A 796 -52.83 69.86 -53.42
C GLY A 796 -53.25 71.12 -52.65
N CYS A 797 -54.20 71.06 -51.71
CA CYS A 797 -54.55 72.21 -50.84
C CYS A 797 -53.59 72.31 -49.62
N ASP A 798 -53.44 73.51 -49.06
CA ASP A 798 -52.72 73.78 -47.81
C ASP A 798 -53.18 72.83 -46.69
N SER A 799 -52.23 72.20 -45.99
CA SER A 799 -52.50 71.31 -44.86
C SER A 799 -52.01 71.90 -43.54
N ILE A 800 -52.73 71.56 -42.47
CA ILE A 800 -52.34 71.89 -41.09
C ILE A 800 -51.81 70.61 -40.45
N VAL A 801 -50.51 70.58 -40.14
CA VAL A 801 -49.86 69.45 -39.47
C VAL A 801 -49.59 69.80 -38.02
N GLN A 802 -50.19 69.06 -37.09
CA GLN A 802 -49.90 69.15 -35.67
C GLN A 802 -48.73 68.22 -35.35
N VAL A 803 -47.61 68.81 -34.92
CA VAL A 803 -46.45 68.07 -34.41
C VAL A 803 -46.71 67.73 -32.94
N ASP A 804 -46.54 66.45 -32.59
CA ASP A 804 -46.73 65.90 -31.24
C ASP A 804 -45.59 64.92 -30.94
N LEU A 805 -44.54 65.41 -30.29
CA LEU A 805 -43.33 64.65 -29.97
C LEU A 805 -43.44 64.03 -28.58
N THR A 806 -43.07 62.75 -28.48
CA THR A 806 -42.94 62.07 -27.19
C THR A 806 -41.48 62.08 -26.75
N VAL A 807 -41.19 62.68 -25.60
CA VAL A 807 -39.82 62.70 -25.05
C VAL A 807 -39.58 61.39 -24.31
N ILE A 808 -38.65 60.56 -24.80
CA ILE A 808 -38.24 59.35 -24.11
C ILE A 808 -37.32 59.74 -22.94
N PRO A 809 -37.69 59.43 -21.68
CA PRO A 809 -36.82 59.66 -20.53
C PRO A 809 -35.61 58.72 -20.58
N ASP A 810 -34.48 59.15 -20.03
CA ASP A 810 -33.30 58.30 -19.88
C ASP A 810 -33.69 57.03 -19.10
N ALA A 811 -33.24 55.85 -19.58
CA ALA A 811 -33.53 54.60 -18.91
C ALA A 811 -32.62 54.46 -17.68
N ASN A 812 -33.22 54.32 -16.50
CA ASN A 812 -32.50 54.16 -15.24
C ASN A 812 -32.50 52.68 -14.82
N GLY A 813 -31.31 52.10 -14.67
CA GLY A 813 -31.11 50.78 -14.08
C GLY A 813 -30.44 50.90 -12.72
N GLN A 814 -30.65 49.91 -11.87
CA GLN A 814 -29.94 49.76 -10.60
C GLN A 814 -29.27 48.39 -10.56
N LEU A 815 -27.98 48.37 -10.21
CA LEU A 815 -27.23 47.16 -9.94
C LEU A 815 -26.80 47.19 -8.47
N ASP A 816 -27.53 46.45 -7.65
CA ASP A 816 -27.10 46.16 -6.28
C ASP A 816 -26.28 44.88 -6.30
N THR A 817 -25.08 44.93 -5.73
CA THR A 817 -24.18 43.78 -5.66
C THR A 817 -23.42 43.78 -4.33
N THR A 818 -22.92 42.61 -3.93
CA THR A 818 -22.15 42.44 -2.71
C THR A 818 -20.75 41.95 -3.05
N LEU A 819 -19.73 42.61 -2.54
CA LEU A 819 -18.31 42.37 -2.84
C LEU A 819 -17.52 42.17 -1.53
N CYS A 820 -16.35 41.54 -1.61
CA CYS A 820 -15.46 41.43 -0.45
C CYS A 820 -14.71 42.75 -0.24
N GLU A 821 -14.31 43.08 1.00
CA GLU A 821 -13.71 44.40 1.33
C GLU A 821 -12.52 44.84 0.46
N ASN A 822 -11.79 43.88 -0.14
CA ASN A 822 -10.61 44.14 -0.98
C ASN A 822 -10.91 44.03 -2.49
N ASP A 823 -12.14 43.73 -2.88
CA ASP A 823 -12.52 43.60 -4.28
C ASP A 823 -12.73 44.98 -4.93
N THR A 824 -12.52 45.03 -6.24
CA THR A 824 -12.85 46.19 -7.08
C THR A 824 -13.71 45.73 -8.24
N LEU A 825 -14.92 46.30 -8.35
CA LEU A 825 -15.81 46.07 -9.47
C LEU A 825 -15.58 47.15 -10.53
N ARG A 826 -15.10 46.75 -11.71
CA ARG A 826 -14.89 47.65 -12.85
C ARG A 826 -16.00 47.47 -13.88
N LEU A 827 -16.79 48.51 -14.11
CA LEU A 827 -17.88 48.52 -15.09
C LEU A 827 -17.77 49.76 -15.98
N PHE A 828 -17.73 49.55 -17.30
CA PHE A 828 -17.67 50.63 -18.30
C PHE A 828 -16.58 51.69 -18.04
N GLY A 829 -15.46 51.29 -17.46
CA GLY A 829 -14.32 52.17 -17.17
C GLY A 829 -14.34 52.85 -15.80
N GLU A 830 -15.43 52.70 -15.02
CA GLU A 830 -15.52 53.18 -13.64
C GLU A 830 -15.24 52.04 -12.65
N ASP A 831 -14.44 52.34 -11.62
CA ASP A 831 -14.10 51.41 -10.54
C ASP A 831 -14.94 51.71 -9.28
N PHE A 832 -15.50 50.66 -8.69
CA PHE A 832 -16.22 50.67 -7.41
C PHE A 832 -15.49 49.78 -6.40
N PHE A 833 -15.14 50.35 -5.25
CA PHE A 833 -14.35 49.76 -4.17
C PHE A 833 -14.81 50.35 -2.84
N LYS A 834 -14.33 49.85 -1.70
CA LYS A 834 -14.85 50.22 -0.37
C LYS A 834 -15.00 51.73 -0.11
N ALA A 835 -14.05 52.55 -0.58
CA ALA A 835 -14.10 54.01 -0.41
C ALA A 835 -14.95 54.75 -1.48
N LYS A 836 -15.34 54.06 -2.55
CA LYS A 836 -16.29 54.51 -3.58
C LYS A 836 -17.32 53.40 -3.86
N PRO A 837 -18.23 53.11 -2.90
CA PRO A 837 -19.10 51.94 -2.97
C PRO A 837 -20.30 52.13 -3.91
N SER A 838 -20.62 53.36 -4.27
CA SER A 838 -21.76 53.66 -5.14
C SER A 838 -21.46 54.79 -6.11
N GLY A 839 -22.17 54.80 -7.23
CA GLY A 839 -22.08 55.89 -8.20
C GLY A 839 -22.79 55.58 -9.51
N PRO A 840 -23.19 56.63 -10.25
CA PRO A 840 -23.86 56.47 -11.54
C PRO A 840 -22.85 56.24 -12.67
N ILE A 841 -23.17 55.30 -13.55
CA ILE A 841 -22.48 55.09 -14.83
C ILE A 841 -23.40 55.57 -15.95
N ARG A 842 -22.88 56.39 -16.87
CA ARG A 842 -23.60 56.79 -18.09
C ARG A 842 -23.23 55.87 -19.25
N ILE A 843 -24.23 55.21 -19.81
CA ILE A 843 -24.10 54.36 -21.00
C ILE A 843 -24.61 55.15 -22.20
N ILE A 844 -23.70 55.54 -23.08
CA ILE A 844 -24.00 56.34 -24.28
C ILE A 844 -24.77 55.46 -25.27
N LYS A 845 -25.95 55.92 -25.72
CA LYS A 845 -26.84 55.16 -26.63
C LYS A 845 -27.22 53.75 -26.14
N GLY A 846 -27.31 53.54 -24.82
CA GLY A 846 -27.47 52.23 -24.21
C GLY A 846 -28.85 51.57 -24.33
N SER A 847 -29.88 52.27 -24.81
CA SER A 847 -31.22 51.73 -24.98
C SER A 847 -31.45 51.16 -26.39
N SER A 848 -32.46 50.30 -26.57
CA SER A 848 -32.88 49.76 -27.88
C SER A 848 -33.33 50.83 -28.90
N ARG A 849 -33.46 52.08 -28.45
CA ARG A 849 -33.80 53.27 -29.26
C ARG A 849 -32.69 54.33 -29.26
N LEU A 850 -31.49 53.98 -28.79
CA LEU A 850 -30.28 54.81 -28.79
C LEU A 850 -30.31 56.12 -27.96
N CYS A 851 -31.28 56.31 -27.06
CA CYS A 851 -31.12 57.26 -25.94
C CYS A 851 -30.03 56.77 -24.96
N ASP A 852 -29.40 57.70 -24.24
CA ASP A 852 -28.49 57.41 -23.13
C ASP A 852 -29.22 56.74 -21.97
N SER A 853 -28.53 55.86 -21.25
CA SER A 853 -29.04 55.18 -20.05
C SER A 853 -28.11 55.45 -18.86
N PHE A 854 -28.67 55.48 -17.65
CA PHE A 854 -27.90 55.61 -16.42
C PHE A 854 -28.04 54.33 -15.59
N LEU A 855 -26.92 53.75 -15.18
CA LEU A 855 -26.87 52.61 -14.25
C LEU A 855 -26.34 53.10 -12.90
N LEU A 856 -27.18 53.09 -11.87
CA LEU A 856 -26.74 53.32 -10.50
C LEU A 856 -26.19 52.01 -9.94
N VAL A 857 -24.89 51.98 -9.65
CA VAL A 857 -24.26 50.83 -9.00
C VAL A 857 -24.20 51.11 -7.50
N ASN A 858 -24.71 50.17 -6.68
CA ASN A 858 -24.52 50.16 -5.24
C ASN A 858 -23.85 48.83 -4.83
N ALA A 859 -22.58 48.90 -4.47
CA ALA A 859 -21.82 47.77 -3.97
C ALA A 859 -21.77 47.78 -2.43
N THR A 860 -22.20 46.69 -1.81
CA THR A 860 -22.09 46.48 -0.35
C THR A 860 -20.84 45.64 -0.07
N PHE A 861 -19.95 46.12 0.82
CA PHE A 861 -18.69 45.43 1.13
C PHE A 861 -18.79 44.62 2.41
N VAL A 862 -18.50 43.32 2.33
CA VAL A 862 -18.56 42.39 3.46
C VAL A 862 -17.15 42.02 3.90
N LYS A 863 -16.91 42.05 5.22
CA LYS A 863 -15.65 41.61 5.84
C LYS A 863 -15.53 40.10 5.78
N GLU A 864 -14.28 39.62 5.74
CA GLU A 864 -13.98 38.20 5.96
C GLU A 864 -14.56 37.76 7.32
N SER A 865 -15.18 36.57 7.32
CA SER A 865 -15.72 35.96 8.53
C SER A 865 -14.62 35.16 9.24
N PHE A 866 -14.56 35.26 10.58
CA PHE A 866 -13.65 34.49 11.41
C PHE A 866 -14.36 33.29 12.02
N GLY A 867 -13.82 32.10 11.78
CA GLY A 867 -14.28 30.85 12.39
C GLY A 867 -13.26 30.31 13.39
N ASN A 868 -13.72 29.60 14.41
CA ASN A 868 -12.86 28.84 15.30
C ASN A 868 -13.23 27.36 15.21
N PHE A 869 -12.24 26.52 14.96
CA PHE A 869 -12.36 25.07 15.05
C PHE A 869 -11.45 24.59 16.18
N SER A 870 -12.02 23.89 17.15
CA SER A 870 -11.24 23.25 18.20
C SER A 870 -11.68 21.81 18.41
N THR A 871 -10.70 20.92 18.53
CA THR A 871 -10.91 19.51 18.86
C THR A 871 -9.74 19.00 19.69
N THR A 872 -9.96 17.93 20.42
CA THR A 872 -8.91 17.19 21.13
C THR A 872 -8.49 15.98 20.29
N ILE A 873 -7.19 15.72 20.19
CA ILE A 873 -6.65 14.51 19.53
C ILE A 873 -5.61 13.83 20.41
N CYS A 874 -5.31 12.57 20.11
CA CYS A 874 -4.26 11.82 20.79
C CYS A 874 -2.88 12.30 20.35
N LYS A 875 -1.88 12.17 21.22
CA LYS A 875 -0.50 12.65 20.96
C LYS A 875 0.12 12.11 19.66
N LYS A 876 -0.27 10.90 19.23
CA LYS A 876 0.22 10.24 18.01
C LYS A 876 -0.63 10.54 16.77
N ASP A 877 -1.79 11.14 16.95
CA ASP A 877 -2.72 11.38 15.86
C ASP A 877 -2.40 12.71 15.18
N SER A 878 -2.95 12.85 13.99
CA SER A 878 -2.96 14.10 13.27
C SER A 878 -4.27 14.26 12.53
N ILE A 879 -4.76 15.49 12.47
CA ILE A 879 -5.93 15.84 11.67
C ILE A 879 -5.47 16.72 10.51
N LYS A 880 -5.85 16.31 9.30
CA LYS A 880 -5.58 17.09 8.10
C LYS A 880 -6.82 17.92 7.78
N ILE A 881 -6.70 19.24 7.87
CA ILE A 881 -7.74 20.19 7.46
C ILE A 881 -7.22 20.89 6.20
N GLN A 882 -7.89 20.65 5.07
CA GLN A 882 -7.38 20.97 3.72
C GLN A 882 -6.00 20.34 3.45
N ASN A 883 -4.98 21.17 3.18
CA ASN A 883 -3.60 20.73 2.92
C ASN A 883 -2.68 20.88 4.14
N VAL A 884 -3.21 21.31 5.29
CA VAL A 884 -2.44 21.50 6.52
C VAL A 884 -2.74 20.39 7.51
N THR A 885 -1.70 19.71 7.96
CA THR A 885 -1.78 18.69 9.00
C THR A 885 -1.48 19.33 10.35
N PHE A 886 -2.42 19.18 11.30
CA PHE A 886 -2.26 19.55 12.70
C PHE A 886 -1.98 18.30 13.53
N SER A 887 -1.04 18.40 14.45
CA SER A 887 -0.57 17.30 15.30
C SER A 887 -0.01 17.86 16.60
N ALA A 888 0.53 17.01 17.48
CA ALA A 888 1.22 17.47 18.69
C ALA A 888 2.37 18.46 18.43
N ASN A 889 2.96 18.46 17.23
CA ASN A 889 4.03 19.39 16.83
C ASN A 889 3.50 20.67 16.17
N LYS A 890 2.20 20.74 15.88
CA LYS A 890 1.51 21.90 15.30
C LYS A 890 0.08 21.94 15.83
N THR A 891 -0.07 22.45 17.05
CA THR A 891 -1.34 22.49 17.80
C THR A 891 -2.23 23.67 17.44
N SER A 892 -1.73 24.67 16.72
CA SER A 892 -2.55 25.81 16.26
C SER A 892 -2.12 26.32 14.89
N GLY A 893 -3.03 27.05 14.24
CA GLY A 893 -2.77 27.74 12.98
C GLY A 893 -4.04 28.31 12.37
N THR A 894 -3.88 29.22 11.41
CA THR A 894 -4.98 29.80 10.66
C THR A 894 -5.05 29.22 9.25
N LEU A 895 -6.27 28.99 8.75
CA LEU A 895 -6.54 28.50 7.40
C LEU A 895 -7.47 29.46 6.68
N ILE A 896 -7.17 29.76 5.41
CA ILE A 896 -8.05 30.54 4.55
C ILE A 896 -8.93 29.58 3.77
N VAL A 897 -10.23 29.59 4.06
CA VAL A 897 -11.25 28.86 3.32
C VAL A 897 -11.73 29.74 2.19
N LYS A 898 -11.24 29.45 0.98
CA LYS A 898 -11.64 30.20 -0.22
C LYS A 898 -13.14 30.09 -0.46
N LYS A 899 -13.82 31.22 -0.63
CA LYS A 899 -15.28 31.29 -0.81
C LYS A 899 -16.10 30.63 0.32
N GLY A 900 -15.57 30.58 1.54
CA GLY A 900 -16.18 29.86 2.66
C GLY A 900 -17.44 30.51 3.26
N SER A 901 -17.73 31.77 2.95
CA SER A 901 -18.91 32.49 3.43
C SER A 901 -20.06 32.48 2.42
N ALA A 902 -21.29 32.77 2.88
CA ALA A 902 -22.53 32.73 2.09
C ALA A 902 -22.52 33.61 0.82
N ASN A 903 -21.60 34.58 0.71
CA ASN A 903 -21.46 35.49 -0.43
C ASN A 903 -20.19 35.24 -1.26
N GLY A 904 -19.51 34.10 -1.05
CA GLY A 904 -18.32 33.73 -1.80
C GLY A 904 -17.04 34.47 -1.39
N CYS A 905 -17.04 35.21 -0.28
CA CYS A 905 -15.81 35.77 0.31
C CYS A 905 -15.03 34.72 1.12
N ASP A 906 -13.71 34.88 1.12
CA ASP A 906 -12.78 34.03 1.86
C ASP A 906 -13.03 34.17 3.38
N SER A 907 -12.86 33.07 4.12
CA SER A 907 -13.03 33.03 5.57
C SER A 907 -11.77 32.53 6.24
N THR A 908 -11.37 33.17 7.33
CA THR A 908 -10.21 32.74 8.11
C THR A 908 -10.67 31.88 9.28
N VAL A 909 -10.24 30.62 9.31
CA VAL A 909 -10.53 29.68 10.39
C VAL A 909 -9.29 29.50 11.25
N THR A 910 -9.39 29.83 12.54
CA THR A 910 -8.36 29.48 13.52
C THR A 910 -8.62 28.06 14.01
N VAL A 911 -7.65 27.18 13.79
CA VAL A 911 -7.65 25.80 14.26
C VAL A 911 -6.84 25.73 15.54
N ASN A 912 -7.45 25.22 16.61
CA ASN A 912 -6.80 24.99 17.91
C ASN A 912 -7.01 23.53 18.33
N ILE A 913 -5.94 22.75 18.31
CA ILE A 913 -5.92 21.35 18.70
C ILE A 913 -5.41 21.22 20.14
N ASN A 914 -6.23 20.62 20.99
CA ASN A 914 -5.82 20.21 22.33
C ASN A 914 -5.26 18.78 22.26
N ILE A 915 -4.17 18.51 22.99
CA ILE A 915 -3.61 17.17 23.08
C ILE A 915 -4.08 16.53 24.38
N ALA A 916 -4.73 15.37 24.28
CA ALA A 916 -5.14 14.61 25.46
C ALA A 916 -3.90 14.25 26.31
N PRO A 917 -3.93 14.45 27.64
CA PRO A 917 -2.84 14.04 28.52
C PRO A 917 -2.56 12.54 28.38
N SER A 918 -1.30 12.12 28.52
CA SER A 918 -0.97 10.69 28.44
C SER A 918 -1.62 9.91 29.59
N ILE A 919 -2.23 8.77 29.28
CA ILE A 919 -2.90 7.91 30.26
C ILE A 919 -1.83 7.20 31.08
N THR A 920 -1.98 7.25 32.40
CA THR A 920 -1.19 6.52 33.40
C THR A 920 -2.12 5.69 34.28
N ALA A 921 -1.73 4.48 34.67
CA ALA A 921 -2.55 3.63 35.53
C ALA A 921 -1.71 2.92 36.59
N GLN A 922 -2.34 2.63 37.74
CA GLN A 922 -1.75 1.86 38.84
C GLN A 922 -2.42 0.48 38.92
N PHE A 923 -1.61 -0.56 39.12
CA PHE A 923 -2.06 -1.96 39.13
C PHE A 923 -1.64 -2.69 40.39
N THR A 924 -2.50 -3.60 40.86
CA THR A 924 -2.15 -4.65 41.83
C THR A 924 -2.22 -5.99 41.10
N LYS A 925 -1.25 -6.89 41.30
CA LYS A 925 -1.21 -8.20 40.65
C LYS A 925 -1.22 -9.32 41.68
N GLU A 926 -1.95 -10.38 41.36
CA GLU A 926 -2.00 -11.64 42.13
C GLU A 926 -1.62 -12.79 41.16
N ASN A 927 -0.62 -13.57 41.56
CA ASN A 927 -0.10 -14.69 40.76
C ASN A 927 -1.04 -15.91 40.83
N LEU A 928 -0.70 -17.00 40.13
CA LEU A 928 -1.52 -18.22 40.17
C LEU A 928 -1.56 -18.85 41.57
N ASP A 929 -2.75 -19.23 42.03
CA ASP A 929 -2.93 -20.04 43.23
C ASP A 929 -2.42 -21.46 42.97
N CYS A 930 -1.35 -21.87 43.67
CA CYS A 930 -0.78 -23.22 43.60
C CYS A 930 -0.56 -23.77 42.17
N ASN A 931 -0.23 -22.89 41.22
CA ASN A 931 -0.12 -23.20 39.78
C ASN A 931 -1.39 -23.79 39.14
N VAL A 932 -2.54 -23.59 39.76
CA VAL A 932 -3.84 -23.89 39.15
C VAL A 932 -4.04 -22.95 37.97
N PRO A 933 -4.27 -23.47 36.74
CA PRO A 933 -4.47 -22.64 35.57
C PRO A 933 -5.63 -21.65 35.75
N ASN A 934 -5.45 -20.42 35.24
CA ASN A 934 -6.48 -19.37 35.22
C ASN A 934 -6.96 -18.88 36.60
N THR A 935 -6.08 -18.83 37.59
CA THR A 935 -6.38 -18.25 38.92
C THR A 935 -5.75 -16.87 39.14
N GLY A 936 -4.88 -16.42 38.24
CA GLY A 936 -4.21 -15.13 38.35
C GLY A 936 -5.16 -13.96 38.10
N ARG A 937 -4.76 -12.78 38.58
CA ARG A 937 -5.66 -11.62 38.64
C ARG A 937 -4.88 -10.29 38.60
N ILE A 938 -5.43 -9.32 37.87
CA ILE A 938 -4.91 -7.95 37.79
C ILE A 938 -6.01 -6.99 38.20
N VAL A 939 -5.75 -6.14 39.18
CA VAL A 939 -6.67 -5.08 39.62
C VAL A 939 -6.15 -3.74 39.10
N VAL A 940 -7.00 -3.00 38.38
CA VAL A 940 -6.72 -1.63 37.95
C VAL A 940 -7.20 -0.67 39.03
N ASN A 941 -6.27 -0.22 39.89
CA ASN A 941 -6.60 0.56 41.09
C ASN A 941 -7.09 1.99 40.71
N ASN A 942 -6.32 2.68 39.87
CA ASN A 942 -6.60 4.07 39.48
C ASN A 942 -6.05 4.38 38.08
N ILE A 943 -6.71 5.30 37.37
CA ILE A 943 -6.28 5.86 36.08
C ILE A 943 -6.14 7.38 36.25
N SER A 944 -5.02 7.92 35.81
CA SER A 944 -4.72 9.35 35.78
C SER A 944 -4.26 9.78 34.39
N GLY A 945 -4.42 11.05 34.03
CA GLY A 945 -4.26 11.49 32.64
C GLY A 945 -5.38 10.97 31.74
N GLY A 946 -5.31 11.24 30.43
CA GLY A 946 -6.42 11.03 29.49
C GLY A 946 -7.67 11.84 29.86
N ILE A 947 -8.78 11.57 29.17
CA ILE A 947 -10.06 12.21 29.46
C ILE A 947 -11.16 11.15 29.56
N GLY A 948 -11.73 10.97 30.75
CA GLY A 948 -12.78 9.97 31.00
C GLY A 948 -14.09 10.29 30.27
N PRO A 949 -14.99 9.29 30.12
CA PRO A 949 -14.92 7.93 30.66
C PRO A 949 -13.87 7.03 30.00
N PHE A 950 -13.31 6.09 30.77
CA PHE A 950 -12.30 5.13 30.30
C PHE A 950 -12.90 3.75 30.09
N ASN A 951 -12.41 3.05 29.07
CA ASN A 951 -12.67 1.64 28.82
C ASN A 951 -11.38 0.84 28.97
N VAL A 952 -11.44 -0.26 29.70
CA VAL A 952 -10.33 -1.17 29.95
C VAL A 952 -10.63 -2.51 29.30
N SER A 953 -9.69 -3.06 28.56
CA SER A 953 -9.72 -4.44 28.10
C SER A 953 -8.42 -5.15 28.44
N ILE A 954 -8.48 -6.46 28.59
CA ILE A 954 -7.33 -7.33 28.79
C ILE A 954 -7.21 -8.29 27.61
N ASP A 955 -6.02 -8.45 27.03
CA ASP A 955 -5.74 -9.35 25.91
C ASP A 955 -6.69 -9.20 24.70
N ASN A 956 -7.12 -7.97 24.43
CA ASN A 956 -8.11 -7.62 23.40
C ASN A 956 -9.49 -8.30 23.59
N GLN A 957 -9.83 -8.68 24.83
CA GLN A 957 -11.18 -9.09 25.20
C GLN A 957 -12.14 -7.89 25.23
N THR A 958 -13.37 -8.14 25.68
CA THR A 958 -14.44 -7.13 25.76
C THR A 958 -13.98 -5.90 26.55
N ASN A 959 -14.27 -4.72 26.03
CA ASN A 959 -14.03 -3.45 26.73
C ASN A 959 -15.01 -3.33 27.91
N LEU A 960 -14.48 -3.11 29.11
CA LEU A 960 -15.21 -2.87 30.33
C LEU A 960 -15.10 -1.38 30.71
N PRO A 961 -16.18 -0.72 31.16
CA PRO A 961 -16.07 0.63 31.69
C PRO A 961 -15.21 0.61 32.96
N PHE A 962 -14.30 1.57 33.09
CA PHE A 962 -13.45 1.68 34.26
C PHE A 962 -14.26 2.11 35.50
N THR A 963 -14.07 1.37 36.59
CA THR A 963 -14.37 1.79 37.95
C THR A 963 -13.10 1.63 38.79
N PRO A 964 -12.90 2.43 39.86
CA PRO A 964 -11.82 2.18 40.80
C PRO A 964 -11.81 0.72 41.25
N ASP A 965 -10.61 0.15 41.35
CA ASP A 965 -10.37 -1.25 41.70
C ASP A 965 -11.05 -2.26 40.74
N LEU A 966 -11.05 -1.96 39.43
CA LEU A 966 -11.59 -2.87 38.42
C LEU A 966 -10.81 -4.19 38.40
N ASP A 967 -11.56 -5.27 38.61
CA ASP A 967 -11.07 -6.64 38.68
C ASP A 967 -10.94 -7.28 37.29
N LEU A 968 -9.77 -7.81 36.97
CA LEU A 968 -9.51 -8.61 35.77
C LEU A 968 -8.99 -9.99 36.21
N ALA A 969 -9.91 -10.90 36.49
CA ALA A 969 -9.64 -12.25 37.00
C ALA A 969 -9.54 -13.32 35.88
N ASN A 970 -9.30 -14.56 36.29
CA ASN A 970 -9.18 -15.76 35.44
C ASN A 970 -8.00 -15.74 34.47
N LEU A 971 -6.87 -15.18 34.89
CA LEU A 971 -5.69 -15.01 34.06
C LEU A 971 -4.76 -16.22 34.17
N SER A 972 -4.31 -16.71 33.02
CA SER A 972 -3.33 -17.79 32.90
C SER A 972 -1.93 -17.31 33.31
N PHE A 973 -0.97 -18.23 33.44
CA PHE A 973 0.44 -17.85 33.49
C PHE A 973 0.84 -17.14 32.19
N GLY A 974 1.63 -16.08 32.31
CA GLY A 974 2.25 -15.40 31.18
C GLY A 974 1.96 -13.91 31.15
N SER A 975 2.15 -13.34 29.96
CA SER A 975 2.10 -11.90 29.73
C SER A 975 0.71 -11.46 29.30
N HIS A 976 0.08 -10.62 30.10
CA HIS A 976 -1.25 -10.07 29.87
C HIS A 976 -1.16 -8.58 29.49
N ARG A 977 -1.93 -8.20 28.48
CA ARG A 977 -1.95 -6.84 27.93
C ARG A 977 -3.20 -6.10 28.37
N VAL A 978 -3.07 -5.20 29.33
CA VAL A 978 -4.16 -4.31 29.75
C VAL A 978 -4.15 -3.07 28.88
N LYS A 979 -5.18 -2.93 28.04
CA LYS A 979 -5.41 -1.78 27.17
C LYS A 979 -6.45 -0.86 27.80
N ILE A 980 -6.07 0.41 27.99
CA ILE A 980 -6.96 1.46 28.49
C ILE A 980 -7.21 2.44 27.33
N ILE A 981 -8.46 2.80 27.10
CA ILE A 981 -8.92 3.70 26.04
C ILE A 981 -9.75 4.80 26.69
N ASP A 982 -9.47 6.05 26.38
CA ASP A 982 -10.25 7.20 26.85
C ASP A 982 -11.46 7.51 25.93
N GLN A 983 -12.24 8.55 26.26
CA GLN A 983 -13.44 8.90 25.50
C GLN A 983 -13.16 9.40 24.07
N PHE A 984 -11.92 9.84 23.79
CA PHE A 984 -11.49 10.31 22.47
C PHE A 984 -10.81 9.22 21.65
N GLY A 985 -10.73 7.98 22.18
CA GLY A 985 -10.10 6.85 21.53
C GLY A 985 -8.59 6.76 21.75
N CYS A 986 -8.01 7.60 22.62
CA CYS A 986 -6.59 7.53 22.95
C CYS A 986 -6.33 6.32 23.82
N ASP A 987 -5.38 5.48 23.40
CA ASP A 987 -5.09 4.24 24.09
C ASP A 987 -3.69 4.19 24.70
N THR A 988 -3.57 3.42 25.78
CA THR A 988 -2.28 3.03 26.36
C THR A 988 -2.38 1.57 26.76
N THR A 989 -1.35 0.78 26.41
CA THR A 989 -1.30 -0.64 26.72
C THR A 989 -0.17 -0.91 27.70
N TYR A 990 -0.50 -1.56 28.81
CA TYR A 990 0.43 -2.07 29.80
C TYR A 990 0.59 -3.57 29.61
N THR A 991 1.81 -4.04 29.78
CA THR A 991 2.11 -5.48 29.77
C THR A 991 2.47 -5.88 31.19
N LEU A 992 1.67 -6.76 31.79
CA LEU A 992 1.82 -7.26 33.15
C LEU A 992 1.99 -8.77 33.09
N ASN A 993 2.90 -9.33 33.89
CA ASN A 993 3.14 -10.77 33.92
C ASN A 993 2.50 -11.38 35.16
N ILE A 994 1.68 -12.40 34.93
CA ILE A 994 1.21 -13.36 35.92
C ILE A 994 2.23 -14.48 35.97
N ASP A 995 2.92 -14.60 37.11
CA ASP A 995 4.00 -15.55 37.29
C ASP A 995 3.44 -16.86 37.88
N THR A 996 4.09 -17.99 37.59
CA THR A 996 3.87 -19.26 38.32
C THR A 996 4.54 -19.19 39.68
N VAL A 997 3.94 -19.79 40.70
CA VAL A 997 4.59 -20.03 41.99
C VAL A 997 5.55 -21.23 41.84
N SER A 998 6.64 -21.27 42.61
CA SER A 998 7.58 -22.41 42.59
C SER A 998 6.81 -23.72 42.79
N THR A 999 7.01 -24.70 41.92
CA THR A 999 6.40 -26.02 42.08
C THR A 999 6.97 -26.69 43.34
N LEU A 1000 6.10 -27.09 44.26
CA LEU A 1000 6.50 -27.85 45.44
C LEU A 1000 7.06 -29.21 44.99
N GLN A 1001 8.29 -29.52 45.39
CA GLN A 1001 8.90 -30.81 45.20
C GLN A 1001 9.05 -31.48 46.57
N LEU A 1002 8.50 -32.69 46.67
CA LEU A 1002 8.71 -33.62 47.76
C LEU A 1002 9.17 -34.93 47.14
N VAL A 1003 10.28 -35.46 47.64
CA VAL A 1003 10.83 -36.76 47.25
C VAL A 1003 11.15 -37.53 48.53
N LEU A 1004 10.43 -38.62 48.76
CA LEU A 1004 10.79 -39.59 49.78
C LEU A 1004 11.98 -40.43 49.32
N PRO A 1005 12.78 -40.99 50.25
CA PRO A 1005 13.80 -41.97 49.92
C PRO A 1005 13.22 -43.18 49.17
N ASN A 1006 14.08 -43.89 48.43
CA ASN A 1006 13.70 -45.17 47.80
C ASN A 1006 13.12 -46.15 48.84
N ASP A 1007 12.23 -47.04 48.38
CA ASP A 1007 11.72 -48.16 49.15
C ASP A 1007 12.86 -48.95 49.82
N VAL A 1008 12.64 -49.35 51.07
CA VAL A 1008 13.64 -50.04 51.88
C VAL A 1008 13.12 -51.37 52.38
N THR A 1009 14.01 -52.35 52.51
CA THR A 1009 13.73 -53.61 53.21
C THR A 1009 14.44 -53.59 54.55
N ILE A 1010 13.70 -53.86 55.64
CA ILE A 1010 14.23 -53.96 57.00
C ILE A 1010 13.90 -55.34 57.57
N ASP A 1011 14.74 -55.87 58.47
CA ASP A 1011 14.39 -57.08 59.21
C ASP A 1011 13.35 -56.78 60.29
N LYS A 1012 12.50 -57.76 60.62
CA LYS A 1012 11.49 -57.60 61.67
C LYS A 1012 12.12 -57.15 62.99
N GLY A 1013 11.63 -56.03 63.53
CA GLY A 1013 12.14 -55.41 64.76
C GLY A 1013 13.22 -54.35 64.55
N ALA A 1014 13.76 -54.20 63.33
CA ALA A 1014 14.61 -53.08 62.94
C ALA A 1014 13.77 -51.82 62.67
N SER A 1015 14.44 -50.66 62.62
CA SER A 1015 13.83 -49.37 62.32
C SER A 1015 14.64 -48.61 61.29
N VAL A 1016 14.01 -47.69 60.56
CA VAL A 1016 14.66 -46.84 59.55
C VAL A 1016 14.28 -45.38 59.76
N LEU A 1017 15.25 -44.48 59.64
CA LEU A 1017 15.01 -43.04 59.63
C LEU A 1017 14.61 -42.60 58.23
N ILE A 1018 13.42 -42.03 58.09
CA ILE A 1018 12.93 -41.49 56.82
C ILE A 1018 13.43 -40.05 56.68
N LYS A 1019 14.11 -39.75 55.57
CA LYS A 1019 14.65 -38.40 55.27
C LYS A 1019 14.10 -37.87 53.94
N PRO A 1020 12.93 -37.23 53.93
CA PRO A 1020 12.38 -36.62 52.74
C PRO A 1020 13.24 -35.45 52.27
N SER A 1021 13.36 -35.28 50.95
CA SER A 1021 13.96 -34.10 50.33
C SER A 1021 12.84 -33.17 49.86
N THR A 1022 12.91 -31.89 50.22
CA THR A 1022 11.94 -30.87 49.82
C THR A 1022 12.65 -29.61 49.33
N ASN A 1023 12.01 -28.86 48.44
CA ASN A 1023 12.50 -27.55 47.98
C ASN A 1023 11.86 -26.35 48.71
N PHE A 1024 11.10 -26.61 49.78
CA PHE A 1024 10.35 -25.60 50.54
C PHE A 1024 10.27 -25.97 52.02
N VAL A 1025 9.91 -25.01 52.87
CA VAL A 1025 9.67 -25.25 54.29
C VAL A 1025 8.17 -25.47 54.50
N PRO A 1026 7.73 -26.67 54.90
CA PRO A 1026 6.31 -26.94 55.10
C PRO A 1026 5.76 -26.25 56.36
N THR A 1027 4.56 -25.71 56.26
CA THR A 1027 3.77 -25.17 57.37
C THR A 1027 2.90 -26.25 58.02
N VAL A 1028 2.49 -27.27 57.27
CA VAL A 1028 1.74 -28.45 57.75
C VAL A 1028 2.42 -29.72 57.29
N ILE A 1029 2.57 -30.69 58.20
CA ILE A 1029 3.19 -32.00 57.94
C ILE A 1029 2.24 -33.10 58.41
N THR A 1030 1.91 -34.05 57.53
CA THR A 1030 1.02 -35.16 57.86
C THR A 1030 1.52 -36.49 57.29
N TRP A 1031 1.56 -37.51 58.15
CA TRP A 1031 1.94 -38.88 57.79
C TRP A 1031 0.76 -39.85 57.91
N THR A 1032 0.61 -40.76 56.95
CA THR A 1032 -0.41 -41.84 56.98
C THR A 1032 0.17 -43.16 56.48
N PRO A 1033 0.04 -44.29 57.22
CA PRO A 1033 -0.54 -44.41 58.55
C PRO A 1033 0.38 -43.82 59.63
N VAL A 1034 -0.21 -43.43 60.76
CA VAL A 1034 0.54 -42.87 61.92
C VAL A 1034 1.19 -43.95 62.81
N ALA A 1035 0.75 -45.20 62.66
CA ALA A 1035 1.24 -46.31 63.47
C ALA A 1035 2.73 -46.55 63.22
N ASN A 1036 3.48 -46.88 64.28
CA ASN A 1036 4.89 -47.27 64.20
C ASN A 1036 5.85 -46.19 63.66
N LEU A 1037 5.45 -44.91 63.67
CA LEU A 1037 6.31 -43.74 63.46
C LEU A 1037 6.70 -43.08 64.79
N SER A 1038 7.87 -42.49 64.86
CA SER A 1038 8.32 -41.74 66.05
C SER A 1038 7.61 -40.41 66.25
N CYS A 1039 7.11 -39.78 65.18
CA CYS A 1039 6.34 -38.54 65.17
C CYS A 1039 5.50 -38.46 63.89
N THR A 1040 4.40 -37.71 63.92
CA THR A 1040 3.44 -37.60 62.81
C THR A 1040 3.37 -36.21 62.19
N ASP A 1041 4.00 -35.24 62.84
CA ASP A 1041 4.06 -33.81 62.54
C ASP A 1041 5.49 -33.32 62.26
N CYS A 1042 6.42 -34.25 62.08
CA CYS A 1042 7.83 -33.99 61.83
C CYS A 1042 8.22 -34.43 60.41
N LEU A 1043 9.21 -33.75 59.81
CA LEU A 1043 9.66 -34.10 58.47
C LEU A 1043 10.46 -35.41 58.43
N GLU A 1044 11.23 -35.71 59.48
CA GLU A 1044 12.12 -36.89 59.53
C GLU A 1044 11.75 -37.87 60.66
N PRO A 1045 10.66 -38.65 60.55
CA PRO A 1045 10.33 -39.67 61.54
C PRO A 1045 11.18 -40.94 61.39
N THR A 1046 11.36 -41.66 62.49
CA THR A 1046 11.85 -43.05 62.48
C THR A 1046 10.66 -44.01 62.38
N ALA A 1047 10.66 -44.87 61.36
CA ALA A 1047 9.64 -45.88 61.13
C ALA A 1047 10.11 -47.27 61.61
N LYS A 1048 9.25 -47.97 62.36
CA LYS A 1048 9.49 -49.33 62.88
C LYS A 1048 8.29 -50.27 62.64
N PRO A 1049 7.86 -50.49 61.39
CA PRO A 1049 6.69 -51.31 61.12
C PRO A 1049 6.94 -52.80 61.40
N ASP A 1050 5.94 -53.51 61.94
CA ASP A 1050 5.99 -54.95 62.20
C ASP A 1050 5.64 -55.83 60.99
N VAL A 1051 5.00 -55.22 59.99
CA VAL A 1051 4.62 -55.80 58.70
C VAL A 1051 4.91 -54.81 57.59
N THR A 1052 5.10 -55.26 56.36
CA THR A 1052 5.32 -54.37 55.21
C THR A 1052 4.25 -53.27 55.16
N THR A 1053 4.69 -52.00 55.20
CA THR A 1053 3.82 -50.83 55.36
C THR A 1053 4.20 -49.74 54.37
N ASN A 1054 3.20 -49.17 53.68
CA ASN A 1054 3.35 -48.01 52.82
C ASN A 1054 3.02 -46.73 53.61
N TYR A 1055 3.98 -45.81 53.70
CA TYR A 1055 3.81 -44.51 54.35
C TYR A 1055 3.68 -43.40 53.31
N LEU A 1056 2.59 -42.64 53.39
CA LEU A 1056 2.30 -41.43 52.63
C LEU A 1056 2.62 -40.20 53.48
N LEU A 1057 3.49 -39.32 52.96
CA LEU A 1057 3.75 -37.99 53.50
C LEU A 1057 3.01 -36.95 52.67
N THR A 1058 2.22 -36.09 53.32
CA THR A 1058 1.62 -34.90 52.71
C THR A 1058 2.10 -33.63 53.42
N LEU A 1059 2.59 -32.68 52.64
CA LEU A 1059 3.15 -31.41 53.10
C LEU A 1059 2.37 -30.23 52.51
N GLU A 1060 2.22 -29.15 53.29
CA GLU A 1060 1.62 -27.87 52.86
C GLU A 1060 2.64 -26.73 53.01
N ASP A 1061 2.67 -25.76 52.09
CA ASP A 1061 3.53 -24.57 52.18
C ASP A 1061 2.83 -23.34 52.80
N ALA A 1062 3.52 -22.20 52.87
CA ALA A 1062 2.97 -20.96 53.41
C ALA A 1062 1.82 -20.35 52.57
N ASN A 1063 1.62 -20.81 51.32
CA ASN A 1063 0.57 -20.37 50.43
C ASN A 1063 -0.63 -21.34 50.38
N GLY A 1064 -0.64 -22.37 51.23
CA GLY A 1064 -1.70 -23.38 51.28
C GLY A 1064 -1.60 -24.46 50.20
N CYS A 1065 -0.48 -24.57 49.51
CA CYS A 1065 -0.30 -25.54 48.43
C CYS A 1065 0.20 -26.87 49.00
N THR A 1066 -0.40 -27.99 48.58
CA THR A 1066 -0.08 -29.33 49.10
C THR A 1066 0.67 -30.20 48.09
N VAL A 1067 1.64 -30.99 48.56
CA VAL A 1067 2.30 -32.05 47.79
C VAL A 1067 2.39 -33.33 48.62
N SER A 1068 2.27 -34.49 47.98
CA SER A 1068 2.34 -35.78 48.64
C SER A 1068 3.23 -36.78 47.91
N ASP A 1069 3.93 -37.62 48.65
CA ASP A 1069 4.72 -38.74 48.13
C ASP A 1069 4.58 -39.95 49.07
N ASN A 1070 4.82 -41.16 48.57
CA ASN A 1070 4.76 -42.38 49.38
C ASN A 1070 6.03 -43.23 49.26
N MET A 1071 6.29 -44.02 50.30
CA MET A 1071 7.38 -44.99 50.33
C MET A 1071 6.95 -46.30 50.98
N ASN A 1072 7.39 -47.42 50.42
CA ASN A 1072 7.13 -48.74 50.95
C ASN A 1072 8.30 -49.24 51.80
N ILE A 1073 8.01 -49.63 53.03
CA ILE A 1073 8.96 -50.28 53.93
C ILE A 1073 8.59 -51.75 54.01
N THR A 1074 9.38 -52.61 53.36
CA THR A 1074 9.21 -54.05 53.34
C THR A 1074 9.85 -54.69 54.56
N VAL A 1075 9.10 -55.49 55.32
CA VAL A 1075 9.61 -56.19 56.51
C VAL A 1075 9.97 -57.62 56.12
N ARG A 1076 11.27 -57.94 56.15
CA ARG A 1076 11.81 -59.27 55.94
C ARG A 1076 11.80 -60.05 57.24
N VAL A 1077 11.36 -61.29 57.14
CA VAL A 1077 11.45 -62.28 58.22
C VAL A 1077 12.38 -63.37 57.72
N GLU A 1078 13.65 -63.34 58.15
CA GLU A 1078 14.56 -64.50 57.97
C GLU A 1078 14.14 -65.56 58.99
N GLU A 1079 13.69 -66.76 58.59
CA GLU A 1079 13.48 -67.87 59.54
C GLU A 1079 14.21 -69.14 59.07
N ALA A 1080 14.84 -69.82 60.04
CA ALA A 1080 15.37 -71.19 60.04
C ALA A 1080 16.72 -71.50 59.35
N ASP A 1081 17.81 -70.95 59.89
CA ASP A 1081 19.10 -71.66 59.87
C ASP A 1081 19.01 -72.93 60.74
N VAL A 1082 19.24 -74.10 60.13
CA VAL A 1082 19.33 -75.40 60.83
C VAL A 1082 20.78 -75.85 60.84
N TYR A 1083 21.34 -76.05 62.04
CA TYR A 1083 22.65 -76.63 62.24
C TYR A 1083 22.51 -78.11 62.56
N ILE A 1084 23.11 -78.96 61.72
CA ILE A 1084 23.14 -80.42 61.89
C ILE A 1084 24.59 -80.84 62.10
N PRO A 1085 24.97 -81.35 63.29
CA PRO A 1085 26.31 -81.88 63.53
C PRO A 1085 26.67 -82.99 62.53
N THR A 1086 27.96 -83.15 62.23
CA THR A 1086 28.47 -84.21 61.36
C THR A 1086 29.16 -85.34 62.14
N VAL A 1087 29.40 -85.14 63.43
CA VAL A 1087 29.98 -86.12 64.36
C VAL A 1087 29.39 -85.95 65.75
N PHE A 1088 29.22 -87.06 66.49
CA PHE A 1088 28.90 -87.05 67.93
C PHE A 1088 29.56 -88.24 68.65
N SER A 1089 29.76 -88.12 69.96
CA SER A 1089 30.57 -89.03 70.77
C SER A 1089 29.83 -89.46 72.05
N PRO A 1090 28.93 -90.46 71.99
CA PRO A 1090 28.19 -90.97 73.15
C PRO A 1090 29.10 -91.76 74.12
N ASN A 1091 29.89 -91.03 74.92
CA ASN A 1091 30.88 -91.50 75.89
C ASN A 1091 30.48 -91.24 77.36
N GLY A 1092 29.42 -90.46 77.61
CA GLY A 1092 28.87 -90.16 78.93
C GLY A 1092 29.51 -88.96 79.64
N ASP A 1093 30.26 -88.10 78.93
CA ASP A 1093 30.83 -86.86 79.47
C ASP A 1093 29.86 -85.65 79.44
N ASN A 1094 28.64 -85.87 78.94
CA ASN A 1094 27.59 -84.88 78.67
C ASN A 1094 27.92 -83.88 77.53
N ILE A 1095 28.95 -84.15 76.73
CA ILE A 1095 29.36 -83.33 75.58
C ILE A 1095 29.15 -84.15 74.30
N ASN A 1096 28.22 -83.72 73.44
CA ASN A 1096 27.88 -84.41 72.19
C ASN A 1096 27.48 -85.89 72.38
N ASP A 1097 26.88 -86.23 73.52
CA ASP A 1097 26.39 -87.58 73.81
C ASP A 1097 25.13 -87.96 73.02
N ILE A 1098 24.43 -86.95 72.52
CA ILE A 1098 23.18 -87.09 71.76
C ILE A 1098 23.36 -86.37 70.44
N PHE A 1099 23.08 -87.06 69.34
CA PHE A 1099 22.95 -86.41 68.04
C PHE A 1099 21.61 -85.70 67.98
N GLU A 1100 21.65 -84.38 68.20
CA GLU A 1100 20.51 -83.47 68.15
C GLU A 1100 20.68 -82.44 67.02
N VAL A 1101 19.55 -81.92 66.54
CA VAL A 1101 19.53 -80.89 65.50
C VAL A 1101 19.13 -79.56 66.12
N VAL A 1102 19.94 -78.53 65.87
CA VAL A 1102 19.79 -77.21 66.46
C VAL A 1102 19.16 -76.27 65.44
N PHE A 1103 18.01 -75.71 65.79
CA PHE A 1103 17.33 -74.71 64.98
C PHE A 1103 17.57 -73.33 65.57
N HIS A 1104 17.82 -72.33 64.70
CA HIS A 1104 18.01 -70.96 65.13
C HIS A 1104 16.74 -70.35 65.79
N PHE A 1105 15.55 -70.81 65.39
CA PHE A 1105 14.26 -70.44 65.98
C PHE A 1105 13.45 -71.69 66.40
N PRO A 1106 13.77 -72.31 67.54
CA PRO A 1106 13.18 -73.58 67.96
C PRO A 1106 11.68 -73.48 68.27
N ASP A 1107 11.20 -72.36 68.81
CA ASP A 1107 9.79 -72.17 69.18
C ASP A 1107 8.85 -72.01 67.97
N LYS A 1108 9.42 -71.85 66.77
CA LYS A 1108 8.69 -71.63 65.51
C LYS A 1108 8.94 -72.71 64.47
N THR A 1109 9.69 -73.74 64.83
CA THR A 1109 10.05 -74.85 63.93
C THR A 1109 9.52 -76.15 64.48
N LYS A 1110 8.79 -76.89 63.65
CA LYS A 1110 8.26 -78.22 64.00
C LYS A 1110 9.02 -79.30 63.24
N ILE A 1111 9.47 -80.33 63.95
CA ILE A 1111 10.04 -81.52 63.32
C ILE A 1111 8.88 -82.45 62.96
N ASN A 1112 8.64 -82.62 61.67
CA ASN A 1112 7.63 -83.56 61.17
C ASN A 1112 8.12 -85.00 61.34
N VAL A 1113 9.38 -85.28 60.96
CA VAL A 1113 10.03 -86.59 61.16
C VAL A 1113 11.55 -86.44 61.30
N PHE A 1114 12.14 -87.25 62.18
CA PHE A 1114 13.60 -87.42 62.33
C PHE A 1114 13.93 -88.91 62.43
N GLN A 1115 14.71 -89.42 61.47
CA GLN A 1115 15.10 -90.82 61.36
C GLN A 1115 16.63 -90.99 61.26
N ILE A 1116 17.13 -92.09 61.80
CA ILE A 1116 18.51 -92.58 61.61
C ILE A 1116 18.49 -93.98 61.02
N PHE A 1117 19.38 -94.24 60.07
CA PHE A 1117 19.56 -95.53 59.40
C PHE A 1117 21.00 -96.00 59.50
N ASP A 1118 21.21 -97.32 59.52
CA ASP A 1118 22.53 -97.92 59.28
C ASP A 1118 22.93 -97.84 57.80
N ARG A 1119 24.17 -98.26 57.49
CA ARG A 1119 24.71 -98.25 56.11
C ARG A 1119 23.94 -99.19 55.15
N TRP A 1120 23.16 -100.12 55.67
CA TRP A 1120 22.36 -101.08 54.89
C TRP A 1120 20.90 -100.64 54.75
N GLY A 1121 20.52 -99.49 55.31
CA GLY A 1121 19.18 -98.92 55.23
C GLY A 1121 18.22 -99.37 56.34
N ASN A 1122 18.69 -100.08 57.37
CA ASN A 1122 17.84 -100.42 58.51
C ASN A 1122 17.63 -99.19 59.39
N GLN A 1123 16.38 -98.88 59.74
CA GLN A 1123 16.03 -97.77 60.62
C GLN A 1123 16.39 -98.08 62.08
N LEU A 1124 17.22 -97.23 62.68
CA LEU A 1124 17.73 -97.37 64.04
C LEU A 1124 17.03 -96.43 65.03
N TYR A 1125 16.55 -95.29 64.57
CA TYR A 1125 15.90 -94.28 65.42
C TYR A 1125 14.81 -93.56 64.64
N GLU A 1126 13.76 -93.15 65.36
CA GLU A 1126 12.66 -92.36 64.84
C GLU A 1126 12.00 -91.49 65.92
N LYS A 1127 11.73 -90.22 65.58
CA LYS A 1127 10.75 -89.35 66.24
C LYS A 1127 9.87 -88.75 65.15
N VAL A 1128 8.56 -88.80 65.36
CA VAL A 1128 7.56 -88.07 64.56
C VAL A 1128 6.91 -86.99 65.42
N ASN A 1129 6.49 -85.89 64.79
CA ASN A 1129 5.82 -84.75 65.45
C ASN A 1129 6.59 -84.27 66.70
N GLY A 1130 7.87 -83.95 66.52
CA GLY A 1130 8.74 -83.46 67.58
C GLY A 1130 8.66 -81.96 67.78
N THR A 1131 8.46 -81.55 69.04
CA THR A 1131 8.61 -80.16 69.48
C THR A 1131 9.98 -79.99 70.12
N ILE A 1132 10.71 -78.94 69.78
CA ILE A 1132 12.08 -78.75 70.26
C ILE A 1132 12.04 -78.37 71.76
N GLY A 1133 13.02 -78.86 72.54
CA GLY A 1133 13.04 -78.77 74.01
C GLY A 1133 12.71 -80.09 74.70
N GLU A 1134 12.00 -81.01 74.04
CA GLU A 1134 12.08 -82.44 74.37
C GLU A 1134 13.48 -82.94 73.97
N LYS A 1135 14.11 -83.85 74.73
CA LYS A 1135 15.41 -84.45 74.36
C LYS A 1135 15.28 -85.34 73.11
N ILE A 1136 15.07 -84.72 71.95
CA ILE A 1136 14.88 -85.35 70.65
C ILE A 1136 16.25 -85.46 70.00
N GLY A 1137 16.81 -86.65 70.09
CA GLY A 1137 18.09 -86.95 69.50
C GLY A 1137 18.45 -88.43 69.64
N TRP A 1138 19.42 -88.87 68.86
CA TRP A 1138 19.88 -90.24 68.89
C TRP A 1138 21.14 -90.36 69.72
N ASN A 1139 21.10 -91.19 70.77
CA ASN A 1139 22.22 -91.42 71.70
C ASN A 1139 23.20 -92.53 71.22
N GLY A 1140 23.06 -93.00 69.99
CA GLY A 1140 23.90 -94.09 69.47
C GLY A 1140 23.56 -95.47 70.01
N GLU A 1141 22.31 -95.69 70.43
CA GLU A 1141 21.78 -97.00 70.83
C GLU A 1141 20.67 -97.47 69.90
N PHE A 1142 20.56 -98.79 69.75
CA PHE A 1142 19.45 -99.44 69.06
C PHE A 1142 18.98 -100.61 69.92
N LYS A 1143 17.69 -100.62 70.30
CA LYS A 1143 17.08 -101.64 71.18
C LYS A 1143 17.87 -101.86 72.49
N GLY A 1144 18.32 -100.77 73.12
CA GLY A 1144 19.05 -100.79 74.40
C GLY A 1144 20.50 -101.30 74.30
N LYS A 1145 21.04 -101.51 73.09
CA LYS A 1145 22.44 -101.85 72.86
C LYS A 1145 23.16 -100.75 72.12
N LYS A 1146 24.41 -100.49 72.54
CA LYS A 1146 25.35 -99.59 71.86
C LYS A 1146 25.62 -100.08 70.43
N VAL A 1147 25.39 -99.24 69.42
CA VAL A 1147 25.78 -99.54 68.03
C VAL A 1147 27.28 -99.33 67.79
N ASN A 1148 27.83 -99.94 66.73
CA ASN A 1148 29.26 -99.83 66.40
C ASN A 1148 29.65 -98.41 65.98
N PRO A 1149 30.89 -97.94 66.28
CA PRO A 1149 31.44 -96.73 65.68
C PRO A 1149 31.39 -96.80 64.14
N GLY A 1150 31.03 -95.69 63.50
CA GLY A 1150 30.86 -95.66 62.05
C GLY A 1150 29.96 -94.53 61.56
N VAL A 1151 29.73 -94.49 60.25
CA VAL A 1151 28.85 -93.51 59.60
C VAL A 1151 27.44 -94.05 59.49
N TYR A 1152 26.48 -93.27 59.96
CA TYR A 1152 25.04 -93.52 59.87
C TYR A 1152 24.39 -92.45 58.99
N ILE A 1153 23.22 -92.74 58.45
CA ILE A 1153 22.48 -91.80 57.60
C ILE A 1153 21.31 -91.22 58.38
N TYR A 1154 21.18 -89.90 58.38
CA TYR A 1154 19.99 -89.24 58.94
C TYR A 1154 19.08 -88.71 57.84
N ALA A 1155 17.79 -88.64 58.13
CA ALA A 1155 16.80 -87.92 57.34
C ALA A 1155 15.86 -87.17 58.27
N ILE A 1156 15.70 -85.87 58.03
CA ILE A 1156 14.88 -84.98 58.85
C ILE A 1156 13.98 -84.16 57.94
N GLN A 1157 12.70 -84.12 58.27
CA GLN A 1157 11.74 -83.19 57.69
C GLN A 1157 11.27 -82.21 58.77
N TYR A 1158 11.37 -80.92 58.49
CA TYR A 1158 10.93 -79.87 59.39
C TYR A 1158 10.20 -78.77 58.61
N GLU A 1159 9.34 -78.02 59.30
CA GLU A 1159 8.61 -76.88 58.74
C GLU A 1159 8.70 -75.69 59.71
N ALA A 1160 8.97 -74.51 59.16
CA ALA A 1160 8.77 -73.25 59.89
C ALA A 1160 7.30 -72.83 59.75
N ILE A 1161 6.81 -72.00 60.68
CA ILE A 1161 5.45 -71.44 60.59
C ILE A 1161 5.25 -70.77 59.21
N ASN A 1162 4.23 -71.22 58.47
CA ASN A 1162 3.87 -70.73 57.14
C ASN A 1162 4.90 -71.02 56.01
N GLU A 1163 5.84 -71.96 56.21
CA GLU A 1163 6.66 -72.55 55.14
C GLU A 1163 6.15 -73.95 54.73
N GLU A 1164 6.50 -74.38 53.51
CA GLU A 1164 6.39 -75.77 53.08
C GLU A 1164 7.43 -76.66 53.80
N PRO A 1165 7.11 -77.94 54.11
CA PRO A 1165 8.05 -78.85 54.76
C PRO A 1165 9.34 -79.08 53.98
N LYS A 1166 10.50 -78.88 54.62
CA LYS A 1166 11.84 -79.06 54.05
C LYS A 1166 12.49 -80.35 54.51
N TRP A 1167 13.21 -81.01 53.61
CA TRP A 1167 14.04 -82.18 53.91
C TRP A 1167 15.53 -81.85 54.05
N ARG A 1168 16.18 -82.45 55.05
CA ARG A 1168 17.64 -82.53 55.20
C ARG A 1168 18.05 -83.98 55.39
N LYS A 1169 19.09 -84.39 54.67
CA LYS A 1169 19.63 -85.75 54.70
C LYS A 1169 21.15 -85.67 54.67
N GLY A 1170 21.83 -86.57 55.36
CA GLY A 1170 23.29 -86.57 55.41
C GLY A 1170 23.87 -87.74 56.19
N GLY A 1171 25.20 -87.79 56.23
CA GLY A 1171 25.94 -88.72 57.07
C GLY A 1171 26.24 -88.10 58.43
N ILE A 1172 26.12 -88.90 59.49
CA ILE A 1172 26.56 -88.57 60.85
C ILE A 1172 27.56 -89.64 61.30
N THR A 1173 28.70 -89.21 61.81
CA THR A 1173 29.74 -90.11 62.33
C THR A 1173 29.55 -90.30 63.82
N LEU A 1174 29.44 -91.55 64.26
CA LEU A 1174 29.43 -91.92 65.68
C LEU A 1174 30.84 -92.36 66.08
N LEU A 1175 31.42 -91.68 67.06
CA LEU A 1175 32.70 -92.03 67.70
C LEU A 1175 32.43 -92.61 69.09
N ARG A 1176 33.20 -93.61 69.54
CA ARG A 1176 33.17 -94.12 70.91
C ARG A 1176 34.56 -94.48 71.39
#